data_AF-A0A412Q0M9-F1
#
_entry.id   AF-A0A412Q0M9-F1
#
_cell.length_a   1.000
_cell.length_b   1.000
_cell.length_c   1.000
_cell.angle_alpha   90.00
_cell.angle_beta   90.00
_cell.angle_gamma   90.00
#
_symmetry.space_group_name_H-M   'P 1'
#
loop_
_entity.id
_entity.type
_entity.pdbx_description
1 polymer ?
#
loop_
_entity_poly.entity_id
_entity_poly.type
_entity_poly.pdbx_seq_one_letter_code
_entity_poly.pdbx_strand_id
1 'polypeptide(L)'
;MKYTELLNDEDIQYICKAISGKNFKKIFADSPKEFTRIKPEFRPNSMSDEEAVEIAIKNFNKEFVRGFVEVMIKQWLKEIEANFESLQMEDYDYEDAVALTLLDSYFAENVKLYFKLAQAEKDDAYILYICNKMVSAAQEQKKDGLSRRREEIDNTELVSKIQDLSVKNEELEKQKVDAENQINALDEEKKNINAQLYECQKKLEELQGEYQQDMLELKDLRERAQNEIIVDEENFTSDEYDFISLCEVLPPDYNGIELIERYADLTRDGEFEEFYCDESEPTTFENRDKLYWKEGPCEVGTMGVWMWRAVPNNTNPNKDYIYSRFASELKPIEMISIHQVSDEKNLLDLLKDGLEIEHLPEMGMYSANVGKGHYSGFLCASKDFEKNGDKFRLKSTLITLPKYEFGRNEFIKFDNNRRFFKKLSVGMPDALVPVKDTMELIKNIILGRNSWSVFKEAGKSRGEWKLVKNFLDELDVNSICAEIADTLSCSQVEAKKQLDEFITVAVQYIDGDSIEDSIIEAIIVTDDRLMTKCKKILKNDWEEENKKEIAQKQKEIDLLNIELAKGKEQLDEICSDKEKYEGEVQNFRKELEAKEQLAEDVEKEVSKRIREAQGNAAAFIAEMAFVNVPSRLESQMEDKNQINEITLDASENIGIFTQIKEDIDEDWNMTLDSIEDELIEAGVMATFARPMAAYLYSAYLIGSDLLLTGPNAEAIAQAFSCAVTGKLAQKLQYKNAPNLEYYKNQIHKGTIVIIEEPFNAEWVSQIPNFVANTEAFCIGIHPFIEDLQIEPRSYFNYMLPVFTDSVVDRAPAKSYMCSLKADNYVEYEYALDKKDNSKALSILHVPAIAKKRLELIVGNMHLMLGDSNTDYDVMFALLPYAYSTMQTQLLNEMIKDSNKKKITISNTMLKYLTEIYGEFDE
;
A
#
# COMPACT_ATOMS: atom_id res chain seq x y z
N MET A 1 -69.91 -63.71 -8.50
CA MET A 1 -70.56 -62.89 -9.55
C MET A 1 -69.58 -62.66 -10.70
N LYS A 2 -70.06 -62.18 -11.85
CA LYS A 2 -69.24 -61.65 -12.95
C LYS A 2 -69.53 -60.14 -13.09
N TYR A 3 -68.66 -59.31 -12.53
CA TYR A 3 -68.82 -57.85 -12.55
C TYR A 3 -68.73 -57.26 -13.96
N THR A 4 -67.94 -57.89 -14.83
CA THR A 4 -67.79 -57.53 -16.25
C THR A 4 -69.03 -57.84 -17.11
N GLU A 5 -70.12 -58.37 -16.54
CA GLU A 5 -71.45 -58.49 -17.19
C GLU A 5 -72.37 -57.30 -16.86
N LEU A 6 -71.99 -56.44 -15.91
CA LEU A 6 -72.76 -55.26 -15.47
C LEU A 6 -72.31 -53.95 -16.16
N LEU A 7 -71.17 -53.97 -16.83
CA LEU A 7 -70.53 -52.79 -17.44
C LEU A 7 -71.16 -52.45 -18.80
N ASN A 8 -71.43 -51.17 -19.05
CA ASN A 8 -71.68 -50.65 -20.40
C ASN A 8 -70.35 -50.18 -21.06
N ASP A 9 -70.39 -49.69 -22.30
CA ASP A 9 -69.19 -49.26 -23.02
C ASP A 9 -68.45 -48.06 -22.36
N GLU A 10 -69.17 -47.19 -21.64
CA GLU A 10 -68.60 -46.07 -20.88
C GLU A 10 -67.90 -46.57 -19.60
N ASP A 11 -68.54 -47.50 -18.87
CA ASP A 11 -67.98 -48.16 -17.69
C ASP A 11 -66.70 -48.95 -18.05
N ILE A 12 -66.68 -49.62 -19.22
CA ILE A 12 -65.50 -50.33 -19.74
C ILE A 12 -64.35 -49.37 -20.02
N GLN A 13 -64.63 -48.22 -20.67
CA GLN A 13 -63.61 -47.20 -20.91
C GLN A 13 -63.06 -46.63 -19.61
N TYR A 14 -63.93 -46.35 -18.63
CA TYR A 14 -63.53 -45.86 -17.31
C TYR A 14 -62.61 -46.85 -16.59
N ILE A 15 -63.04 -48.10 -16.45
CA ILE A 15 -62.27 -49.12 -15.71
C ILE A 15 -60.95 -49.45 -16.42
N CYS A 16 -60.93 -49.53 -17.75
CA CYS A 16 -59.68 -49.78 -18.47
C CYS A 16 -58.70 -48.60 -18.35
N LYS A 17 -59.17 -47.35 -18.27
CA LYS A 17 -58.29 -46.21 -17.95
C LYS A 17 -57.78 -46.29 -16.51
N ALA A 18 -58.64 -46.57 -15.54
CA ALA A 18 -58.27 -46.69 -14.13
C ALA A 18 -57.29 -47.85 -13.82
N ILE A 19 -57.31 -48.95 -14.60
CA ILE A 19 -56.33 -50.05 -14.48
C ILE A 19 -54.92 -49.61 -14.92
N SER A 20 -54.79 -48.58 -15.76
CA SER A 20 -53.57 -48.09 -16.42
C SER A 20 -52.96 -49.02 -17.48
N GLY A 21 -52.29 -48.42 -18.47
CA GLY A 21 -51.64 -49.14 -19.58
C GLY A 21 -50.54 -50.10 -19.12
N LYS A 22 -49.73 -49.69 -18.14
CA LYS A 22 -48.68 -50.50 -17.52
C LYS A 22 -49.14 -51.89 -17.07
N ASN A 23 -50.34 -51.98 -16.48
CA ASN A 23 -50.91 -53.25 -16.04
C ASN A 23 -51.40 -54.11 -17.20
N PHE A 24 -52.00 -53.50 -18.23
CA PHE A 24 -52.38 -54.22 -19.46
C PHE A 24 -51.17 -54.75 -20.24
N LYS A 25 -50.10 -53.96 -20.37
CA LYS A 25 -48.82 -54.42 -20.97
C LYS A 25 -48.29 -55.68 -20.30
N LYS A 26 -48.36 -55.75 -18.97
CA LYS A 26 -47.95 -56.94 -18.21
C LYS A 26 -48.80 -58.17 -18.57
N ILE A 27 -50.13 -58.03 -18.59
CA ILE A 27 -51.03 -59.13 -18.96
C ILE A 27 -50.89 -59.55 -20.43
N PHE A 28 -50.61 -58.61 -21.32
CA PHE A 28 -50.26 -58.86 -22.71
C PHE A 28 -48.93 -59.62 -22.84
N ALA A 29 -47.95 -59.36 -21.98
CA ALA A 29 -46.70 -60.12 -21.89
C ALA A 29 -46.88 -61.52 -21.29
N ASP A 30 -47.75 -61.65 -20.28
CA ASP A 30 -48.06 -62.93 -19.61
C ASP A 30 -48.96 -63.85 -20.48
N SER A 31 -49.69 -63.28 -21.44
CA SER A 31 -50.56 -63.98 -22.41
C SER A 31 -50.10 -63.85 -23.87
N PRO A 32 -48.82 -64.15 -24.21
CA PRO A 32 -48.23 -63.74 -25.49
C PRO A 32 -48.88 -64.42 -26.70
N LYS A 33 -49.42 -65.64 -26.55
CA LYS A 33 -50.14 -66.35 -27.64
C LYS A 33 -51.45 -65.67 -28.03
N GLU A 34 -52.17 -65.10 -27.07
CA GLU A 34 -53.41 -64.37 -27.33
C GLU A 34 -53.12 -62.92 -27.74
N PHE A 35 -52.10 -62.30 -27.15
CA PHE A 35 -51.68 -60.95 -27.56
C PHE A 35 -51.16 -60.89 -29.01
N THR A 36 -50.33 -61.84 -29.45
CA THR A 36 -49.84 -61.89 -30.85
C THR A 36 -50.97 -62.08 -31.87
N ARG A 37 -52.15 -62.59 -31.46
CA ARG A 37 -53.35 -62.63 -32.31
C ARG A 37 -54.08 -61.28 -32.41
N ILE A 38 -53.84 -60.36 -31.49
CA ILE A 38 -54.43 -59.01 -31.46
C ILE A 38 -53.49 -58.00 -32.14
N LYS A 39 -52.19 -58.02 -31.84
CA LYS A 39 -51.17 -57.15 -32.45
C LYS A 39 -49.93 -58.01 -32.81
N PRO A 40 -49.90 -58.63 -34.01
CA PRO A 40 -48.77 -59.44 -34.48
C PRO A 40 -47.45 -58.65 -34.51
N GLU A 41 -46.33 -59.37 -34.38
CA GLU A 41 -44.94 -58.85 -34.43
C GLU A 41 -44.55 -57.78 -33.40
N PHE A 42 -45.49 -57.28 -32.61
CA PHE A 42 -45.27 -56.22 -31.63
C PHE A 42 -45.00 -56.77 -30.21
N ARG A 43 -44.08 -56.16 -29.47
CA ARG A 43 -43.79 -56.54 -28.08
C ARG A 43 -44.67 -55.75 -27.10
N PRO A 44 -45.33 -56.38 -26.12
CA PRO A 44 -46.17 -55.69 -25.13
C PRO A 44 -45.51 -54.50 -24.43
N ASN A 45 -44.23 -54.59 -24.09
CA ASN A 45 -43.53 -53.54 -23.35
C ASN A 45 -43.01 -52.39 -24.22
N SER A 46 -43.17 -52.43 -25.56
CA SER A 46 -42.69 -51.37 -26.48
C SER A 46 -43.79 -50.47 -27.04
N MET A 47 -45.04 -50.58 -26.59
CA MET A 47 -46.14 -49.64 -26.93
C MET A 47 -46.23 -48.52 -25.89
N SER A 48 -47.01 -47.47 -26.16
CA SER A 48 -47.36 -46.48 -25.13
C SER A 48 -48.36 -47.06 -24.10
N ASP A 49 -48.56 -46.39 -22.97
CA ASP A 49 -49.56 -46.85 -21.99
C ASP A 49 -50.99 -46.59 -22.51
N GLU A 50 -51.19 -45.50 -23.25
CA GLU A 50 -52.44 -45.15 -23.92
C GLU A 50 -52.83 -46.21 -24.95
N GLU A 51 -51.89 -46.64 -25.82
CA GLU A 51 -52.10 -47.73 -26.77
C GLU A 51 -52.51 -49.03 -26.06
N ALA A 52 -51.90 -49.35 -24.92
CA ALA A 52 -52.21 -50.56 -24.17
C ALA A 52 -53.64 -50.54 -23.61
N VAL A 53 -54.09 -49.39 -23.09
CA VAL A 53 -55.48 -49.18 -22.64
C VAL A 53 -56.45 -49.26 -23.82
N GLU A 54 -56.16 -48.62 -24.95
CA GLU A 54 -57.01 -48.71 -26.14
C GLU A 54 -57.15 -50.14 -26.67
N ILE A 55 -56.05 -50.90 -26.72
CA ILE A 55 -56.06 -52.30 -27.15
C ILE A 55 -56.90 -53.14 -26.19
N ALA A 56 -56.82 -52.88 -24.88
CA ALA A 56 -57.65 -53.54 -23.88
C ALA A 56 -59.15 -53.25 -24.07
N ILE A 57 -59.53 -51.98 -24.26
CA ILE A 57 -60.93 -51.57 -24.50
C ILE A 57 -61.46 -52.23 -25.78
N LYS A 58 -60.73 -52.10 -26.90
CA LYS A 58 -61.13 -52.64 -28.22
C LYS A 58 -61.23 -54.17 -28.23
N ASN A 59 -60.58 -54.86 -27.28
CA ASN A 59 -60.58 -56.32 -27.15
C ASN A 59 -61.17 -56.80 -25.81
N PHE A 60 -61.97 -55.99 -25.14
CA PHE A 60 -62.55 -56.33 -23.83
C PHE A 60 -63.39 -57.61 -23.86
N ASN A 61 -63.97 -57.96 -25.02
CA ASN A 61 -64.70 -59.21 -25.21
C ASN A 61 -63.83 -60.48 -25.23
N LYS A 62 -62.50 -60.36 -25.27
CA LYS A 62 -61.56 -61.50 -25.18
C LYS A 62 -61.44 -61.94 -23.74
N GLU A 63 -61.59 -63.24 -23.49
CA GLU A 63 -61.74 -63.78 -22.14
C GLU A 63 -60.53 -63.54 -21.22
N PHE A 64 -59.31 -63.41 -21.74
CA PHE A 64 -58.13 -63.07 -20.93
C PHE A 64 -58.09 -61.59 -20.52
N VAL A 65 -58.54 -60.66 -21.39
CA VAL A 65 -58.67 -59.23 -21.05
C VAL A 65 -59.83 -59.05 -20.07
N ARG A 66 -61.00 -59.62 -20.40
CA ARG A 66 -62.18 -59.60 -19.54
C ARG A 66 -61.91 -60.21 -18.17
N GLY A 67 -61.25 -61.37 -18.15
CA GLY A 67 -60.90 -62.10 -16.94
C GLY A 67 -59.92 -61.33 -16.06
N PHE A 68 -58.97 -60.59 -16.66
CA PHE A 68 -58.10 -59.70 -15.91
C PHE A 68 -58.87 -58.52 -15.29
N VAL A 69 -59.71 -57.83 -16.07
CA VAL A 69 -60.53 -56.72 -15.55
C VAL A 69 -61.49 -57.20 -14.45
N GLU A 70 -62.07 -58.39 -14.60
CA GLU A 70 -62.89 -59.07 -13.60
C GLU A 70 -62.12 -59.35 -12.29
N VAL A 71 -60.82 -59.66 -12.36
CA VAL A 71 -59.95 -59.83 -11.19
C VAL A 71 -59.61 -58.48 -10.56
N MET A 72 -59.29 -57.46 -11.36
CA MET A 72 -59.00 -56.11 -10.85
C MET A 72 -60.21 -55.52 -10.12
N ILE A 73 -61.41 -55.58 -10.69
CA ILE A 73 -62.64 -55.10 -10.03
C ILE A 73 -62.88 -55.85 -8.70
N LYS A 74 -62.65 -57.17 -8.67
CA LYS A 74 -62.76 -57.98 -7.43
C LYS A 74 -61.78 -57.54 -6.35
N GLN A 75 -60.54 -57.24 -6.75
CA GLN A 75 -59.52 -56.77 -5.84
C GLN A 75 -59.88 -55.39 -5.29
N TRP A 76 -60.24 -54.44 -6.17
CA TRP A 76 -60.63 -53.09 -5.79
C TRP A 76 -61.84 -53.04 -4.86
N LEU A 77 -62.90 -53.79 -5.15
CA LEU A 77 -64.08 -53.86 -4.27
C LEU A 77 -63.72 -54.42 -2.88
N LYS A 78 -62.81 -55.40 -2.81
CA LYS A 78 -62.35 -55.98 -1.54
C LYS A 78 -61.43 -55.03 -0.76
N GLU A 79 -60.58 -54.28 -1.44
CA GLU A 79 -59.73 -53.24 -0.84
C GLU A 79 -60.60 -52.11 -0.25
N ILE A 80 -61.63 -51.68 -0.99
CA ILE A 80 -62.62 -50.70 -0.52
C ILE A 80 -63.41 -51.23 0.69
N GLU A 81 -63.89 -52.47 0.64
CA GLU A 81 -64.63 -53.10 1.74
C GLU A 81 -63.78 -53.23 3.02
N ALA A 82 -62.52 -53.66 2.90
CA ALA A 82 -61.59 -53.73 4.03
C ALA A 82 -61.25 -52.35 4.63
N ASN A 83 -61.13 -51.32 3.79
CA ASN A 83 -60.91 -49.95 4.26
C ASN A 83 -62.15 -49.37 4.97
N PHE A 84 -63.37 -49.67 4.51
CA PHE A 84 -64.57 -49.33 5.27
C PHE A 84 -64.59 -49.99 6.65
N GLU A 85 -64.34 -51.32 6.72
CA GLU A 85 -64.31 -52.05 7.99
C GLU A 85 -63.28 -51.43 8.95
N SER A 86 -62.09 -51.05 8.46
CA SER A 86 -61.06 -50.39 9.25
C SER A 86 -61.51 -49.03 9.79
N LEU A 87 -62.05 -48.14 8.95
CA LEU A 87 -62.52 -46.81 9.38
C LEU A 87 -63.71 -46.89 10.35
N GLN A 88 -64.58 -47.89 10.20
CA GLN A 88 -65.64 -48.13 11.18
C GLN A 88 -65.14 -48.65 12.53
N MET A 89 -63.95 -49.27 12.59
CA MET A 89 -63.29 -49.60 13.87
C MET A 89 -62.66 -48.38 14.55
N GLU A 90 -62.52 -47.26 13.83
CA GLU A 90 -61.98 -45.98 14.31
C GLU A 90 -63.08 -44.95 14.63
N ASP A 91 -64.30 -45.41 14.93
CA ASP A 91 -65.49 -44.61 15.30
C ASP A 91 -65.99 -43.61 14.23
N TYR A 92 -65.63 -43.78 12.94
CA TYR A 92 -66.24 -43.00 11.85
C TYR A 92 -67.68 -43.46 11.55
N ASP A 93 -68.57 -42.49 11.29
CA ASP A 93 -69.92 -42.74 10.79
C ASP A 93 -69.90 -43.46 9.43
N TYR A 94 -70.90 -44.31 9.16
CA TYR A 94 -70.89 -45.18 7.98
C TYR A 94 -70.82 -44.36 6.68
N GLU A 95 -71.64 -43.31 6.56
CA GLU A 95 -71.63 -42.42 5.39
C GLU A 95 -70.33 -41.61 5.25
N ASP A 96 -69.59 -41.34 6.32
CA ASP A 96 -68.27 -40.67 6.26
C ASP A 96 -67.15 -41.64 5.88
N ALA A 97 -67.13 -42.85 6.46
CA ALA A 97 -66.24 -43.93 6.03
C ALA A 97 -66.47 -44.29 4.55
N VAL A 98 -67.73 -44.29 4.10
CA VAL A 98 -68.10 -44.49 2.68
C VAL A 98 -67.53 -43.38 1.79
N ALA A 99 -67.64 -42.12 2.20
CA ALA A 99 -67.10 -41.00 1.44
C ALA A 99 -65.56 -41.01 1.39
N LEU A 100 -64.89 -41.21 2.53
CA LEU A 100 -63.43 -41.18 2.64
C LEU A 100 -62.75 -42.27 1.79
N THR A 101 -63.16 -43.54 1.93
CA THR A 101 -62.53 -44.62 1.14
C THR A 101 -62.82 -44.47 -0.35
N LEU A 102 -64.00 -43.99 -0.75
CA LEU A 102 -64.31 -43.82 -2.18
C LEU A 102 -63.56 -42.64 -2.81
N LEU A 103 -63.23 -41.60 -2.04
CA LEU A 103 -62.42 -40.46 -2.49
C LEU A 103 -61.02 -40.89 -2.93
N ASP A 104 -60.39 -41.81 -2.20
CA ASP A 104 -59.06 -42.36 -2.50
C ASP A 104 -59.13 -43.68 -3.32
N SER A 105 -60.28 -43.99 -3.94
CA SER A 105 -60.49 -45.21 -4.72
C SER A 105 -60.42 -45.02 -6.23
N TYR A 106 -60.26 -46.14 -6.96
CA TYR A 106 -60.39 -46.24 -8.41
C TYR A 106 -61.77 -45.81 -8.97
N PHE A 107 -62.74 -45.48 -8.12
CA PHE A 107 -64.08 -45.01 -8.49
C PHE A 107 -64.36 -43.56 -8.07
N ALA A 108 -63.37 -42.79 -7.62
CA ALA A 108 -63.54 -41.42 -7.15
C ALA A 108 -64.25 -40.50 -8.16
N GLU A 109 -63.95 -40.66 -9.45
CA GLU A 109 -64.59 -39.92 -10.56
C GLU A 109 -65.93 -40.54 -11.03
N ASN A 110 -66.27 -41.77 -10.60
CA ASN A 110 -67.50 -42.46 -10.98
C ASN A 110 -68.08 -43.31 -9.82
N VAL A 111 -68.47 -42.62 -8.75
CA VAL A 111 -69.08 -43.19 -7.53
C VAL A 111 -70.34 -44.02 -7.83
N LYS A 112 -71.10 -43.65 -8.86
CA LYS A 112 -72.31 -44.38 -9.28
C LYS A 112 -71.98 -45.79 -9.81
N LEU A 113 -70.87 -45.93 -10.53
CA LEU A 113 -70.38 -47.23 -10.99
C LEU A 113 -69.92 -48.11 -9.83
N TYR A 114 -69.33 -47.55 -8.78
CA TYR A 114 -69.01 -48.30 -7.55
C TYR A 114 -70.27 -48.94 -6.94
N PHE A 115 -71.32 -48.17 -6.63
CA PHE A 115 -72.53 -48.72 -5.99
C PHE A 115 -73.25 -49.76 -6.85
N LYS A 116 -73.25 -49.56 -8.18
CA LYS A 116 -73.74 -50.52 -9.17
C LYS A 116 -72.96 -51.85 -9.12
N LEU A 117 -71.63 -51.81 -9.01
CA LEU A 117 -70.78 -53.00 -8.93
C LEU A 117 -70.81 -53.68 -7.55
N ALA A 118 -70.96 -52.91 -6.48
CA ALA A 118 -71.16 -53.40 -5.12
C ALA A 118 -72.57 -54.02 -4.89
N GLN A 119 -73.47 -53.96 -5.88
CA GLN A 119 -74.89 -54.35 -5.77
C GLN A 119 -75.66 -53.64 -4.65
N ALA A 120 -75.18 -52.46 -4.24
CA ALA A 120 -75.78 -51.62 -3.23
C ALA A 120 -76.33 -50.37 -3.92
N GLU A 121 -77.11 -50.53 -4.99
CA GLU A 121 -77.65 -49.40 -5.78
C GLU A 121 -78.40 -48.42 -4.87
N LYS A 122 -77.96 -47.17 -4.90
CA LYS A 122 -78.53 -46.04 -4.17
C LYS A 122 -79.20 -45.11 -5.18
N ASP A 123 -80.18 -44.33 -4.72
CA ASP A 123 -80.74 -43.26 -5.55
C ASP A 123 -79.72 -42.13 -5.80
N ASP A 124 -79.98 -41.34 -6.82
CA ASP A 124 -79.10 -40.23 -7.21
C ASP A 124 -78.96 -39.16 -6.12
N ALA A 125 -79.92 -39.07 -5.17
CA ALA A 125 -79.85 -38.13 -4.07
C ALA A 125 -78.85 -38.58 -2.99
N TYR A 126 -78.82 -39.87 -2.67
CA TYR A 126 -77.82 -40.46 -1.77
C TYR A 126 -76.43 -40.50 -2.43
N ILE A 127 -76.33 -40.80 -3.74
CA ILE A 127 -75.05 -40.70 -4.45
C ILE A 127 -74.54 -39.26 -4.42
N LEU A 128 -75.39 -38.27 -4.70
CA LEU A 128 -75.02 -36.86 -4.61
C LEU A 128 -74.66 -36.44 -3.17
N TYR A 129 -75.31 -37.01 -2.15
CA TYR A 129 -74.96 -36.81 -0.75
C TYR A 129 -73.56 -37.35 -0.41
N ILE A 130 -73.23 -38.57 -0.85
CA ILE A 130 -71.88 -39.14 -0.71
C ILE A 130 -70.86 -38.33 -1.50
N CYS A 131 -71.14 -37.91 -2.74
CA CYS A 131 -70.25 -37.02 -3.50
C CYS A 131 -70.06 -35.66 -2.82
N ASN A 132 -71.09 -35.11 -2.18
CA ASN A 132 -70.96 -33.88 -1.38
C ASN A 132 -70.14 -34.11 -0.10
N LYS A 133 -70.30 -35.26 0.58
CA LYS A 133 -69.41 -35.65 1.68
C LYS A 133 -67.98 -35.87 1.20
N MET A 134 -67.75 -36.48 0.03
CA MET A 134 -66.42 -36.60 -0.59
C MET A 134 -65.83 -35.22 -0.94
N VAL A 135 -66.64 -34.26 -1.41
CA VAL A 135 -66.16 -32.89 -1.67
C VAL A 135 -65.85 -32.16 -0.36
N SER A 136 -66.67 -32.32 0.69
CA SER A 136 -66.38 -31.78 2.03
C SER A 136 -65.13 -32.43 2.62
N ALA A 137 -64.99 -33.75 2.54
CA ALA A 137 -63.82 -34.50 2.98
C ALA A 137 -62.59 -34.17 2.13
N ALA A 138 -62.71 -33.89 0.83
CA ALA A 138 -61.63 -33.39 -0.02
C ALA A 138 -61.30 -31.92 0.23
N GLN A 139 -62.24 -31.12 0.77
CA GLN A 139 -62.00 -29.76 1.24
C GLN A 139 -61.38 -29.75 2.64
N GLU A 140 -61.72 -30.70 3.50
CA GLU A 140 -61.08 -30.93 4.79
C GLU A 140 -59.70 -31.56 4.59
N GLN A 141 -59.52 -32.60 3.76
CA GLN A 141 -58.22 -33.04 3.24
C GLN A 141 -57.50 -31.98 2.38
N LYS A 142 -58.11 -30.84 2.02
CA LYS A 142 -57.41 -29.66 1.46
C LYS A 142 -57.14 -28.57 2.49
N LYS A 143 -57.82 -28.55 3.63
CA LYS A 143 -57.49 -27.73 4.80
C LYS A 143 -56.39 -28.40 5.60
N ASP A 144 -56.64 -29.64 5.98
CA ASP A 144 -55.68 -30.61 6.49
C ASP A 144 -54.66 -31.02 5.44
N GLY A 145 -54.89 -30.76 4.14
CA GLY A 145 -53.89 -30.81 3.07
C GLY A 145 -53.25 -29.45 2.72
N LEU A 146 -53.69 -28.36 3.35
CA LEU A 146 -52.91 -27.12 3.51
C LEU A 146 -52.13 -27.16 4.84
N SER A 147 -52.47 -28.11 5.73
CA SER A 147 -51.63 -28.61 6.84
C SER A 147 -50.72 -29.78 6.42
N ARG A 148 -51.11 -30.64 5.47
CA ARG A 148 -50.29 -31.78 4.99
C ARG A 148 -49.53 -31.51 3.70
N ARG A 149 -49.90 -30.54 2.85
CA ARG A 149 -48.87 -29.81 2.06
C ARG A 149 -48.04 -28.85 2.92
N ARG A 150 -48.31 -28.80 4.23
CA ARG A 150 -47.38 -28.29 5.25
C ARG A 150 -46.54 -29.41 5.88
N GLU A 151 -46.82 -30.69 5.64
CA GLU A 151 -46.06 -31.83 6.21
C GLU A 151 -45.40 -32.71 5.12
N GLU A 152 -45.82 -32.62 3.86
CA GLU A 152 -45.25 -33.28 2.66
C GLU A 152 -44.80 -32.28 1.56
N ILE A 153 -44.96 -30.97 1.80
CA ILE A 153 -43.82 -30.08 1.57
C ILE A 153 -43.21 -29.92 2.95
N ASP A 154 -41.91 -30.18 3.09
CA ASP A 154 -41.21 -30.19 4.37
C ASP A 154 -41.30 -28.82 5.08
N ASN A 155 -42.33 -28.60 5.92
CA ASN A 155 -42.37 -27.43 6.80
C ASN A 155 -41.77 -27.71 8.18
N THR A 156 -41.19 -28.88 8.42
CA THR A 156 -40.09 -28.94 9.40
C THR A 156 -38.98 -28.02 8.93
N GLU A 157 -38.56 -28.11 7.66
CA GLU A 157 -37.53 -27.25 7.11
C GLU A 157 -37.98 -25.78 6.93
N LEU A 158 -39.24 -25.53 6.55
CA LEU A 158 -39.76 -24.16 6.36
C LEU A 158 -40.13 -23.46 7.69
N VAL A 159 -40.65 -24.17 8.70
CA VAL A 159 -40.88 -23.60 10.05
C VAL A 159 -39.59 -23.56 10.85
N SER A 160 -38.65 -24.51 10.68
CA SER A 160 -37.29 -24.31 11.21
C SER A 160 -36.68 -23.09 10.53
N LYS A 161 -36.66 -22.97 9.19
CA LYS A 161 -36.13 -21.76 8.53
C LYS A 161 -36.80 -20.47 9.02
N ILE A 162 -38.10 -20.43 9.30
CA ILE A 162 -38.74 -19.24 9.88
C ILE A 162 -38.31 -19.01 11.34
N GLN A 163 -38.21 -20.05 12.16
CA GLN A 163 -37.75 -19.95 13.55
C GLN A 163 -36.25 -19.58 13.63
N ASP A 164 -35.42 -20.22 12.80
CA ASP A 164 -34.00 -19.98 12.60
C ASP A 164 -33.77 -18.57 12.06
N LEU A 165 -34.58 -18.08 11.10
CA LEU A 165 -34.53 -16.68 10.64
C LEU A 165 -35.03 -15.71 11.72
N SER A 166 -35.97 -16.09 12.58
CA SER A 166 -36.40 -15.26 13.72
C SER A 166 -35.31 -15.17 14.79
N VAL A 167 -34.70 -16.29 15.17
CA VAL A 167 -33.56 -16.34 16.09
C VAL A 167 -32.35 -15.61 15.49
N LYS A 168 -32.08 -15.79 14.20
CA LYS A 168 -31.01 -15.10 13.48
C LYS A 168 -31.30 -13.60 13.32
N ASN A 169 -32.55 -13.16 13.23
CA ASN A 169 -32.92 -11.74 13.29
C ASN A 169 -32.75 -11.16 14.70
N GLU A 170 -33.14 -11.89 15.76
CA GLU A 170 -32.87 -11.48 17.14
C GLU A 170 -31.36 -11.42 17.44
N GLU A 171 -30.59 -12.36 16.90
CA GLU A 171 -29.13 -12.41 17.03
C GLU A 171 -28.44 -11.35 16.16
N LEU A 172 -28.94 -11.04 14.97
CA LEU A 172 -28.48 -9.91 14.14
C LEU A 172 -28.79 -8.56 14.79
N GLU A 173 -29.99 -8.38 15.37
CA GLU A 173 -30.32 -7.12 16.07
C GLU A 173 -29.50 -6.98 17.36
N LYS A 174 -29.18 -8.09 18.04
CA LYS A 174 -28.23 -8.10 19.15
C LYS A 174 -26.80 -7.77 18.68
N GLN A 175 -26.32 -8.39 17.60
CA GLN A 175 -25.01 -8.09 17.02
C GLN A 175 -24.91 -6.63 16.56
N LYS A 176 -25.99 -6.08 16.03
CA LYS A 176 -26.10 -4.65 15.69
C LYS A 176 -26.02 -3.77 16.93
N VAL A 177 -26.74 -4.07 18.02
CA VAL A 177 -26.64 -3.33 19.28
C VAL A 177 -25.24 -3.46 19.89
N ASP A 178 -24.63 -4.65 19.85
CA ASP A 178 -23.26 -4.86 20.32
C ASP A 178 -22.24 -4.10 19.44
N ALA A 179 -22.46 -4.00 18.13
CA ALA A 179 -21.67 -3.19 17.19
C ALA A 179 -21.88 -1.69 17.40
N GLU A 180 -23.10 -1.21 17.60
CA GLU A 180 -23.40 0.19 17.95
C GLU A 180 -22.73 0.57 19.28
N ASN A 181 -22.70 -0.32 20.27
CA ASN A 181 -21.97 -0.12 21.52
C ASN A 181 -20.45 -0.10 21.32
N GLN A 182 -19.90 -0.96 20.45
CA GLN A 182 -18.48 -0.94 20.09
C GLN A 182 -18.10 0.34 19.34
N ILE A 183 -18.90 0.79 18.38
CA ILE A 183 -18.72 2.05 17.65
C ILE A 183 -18.71 3.22 18.64
N ASN A 184 -19.67 3.29 19.56
CA ASN A 184 -19.70 4.33 20.59
C ASN A 184 -18.46 4.31 21.50
N ALA A 185 -17.98 3.12 21.90
CA ALA A 185 -16.76 2.97 22.70
C ALA A 185 -15.50 3.41 21.93
N LEU A 186 -15.38 3.01 20.66
CA LEU A 186 -14.30 3.45 19.77
C LEU A 186 -14.34 4.96 19.52
N ASP A 187 -15.53 5.56 19.47
CA ASP A 187 -15.70 6.99 19.26
C ASP A 187 -15.39 7.81 20.53
N GLU A 188 -15.57 7.24 21.73
CA GLU A 188 -15.02 7.80 22.99
C GLU A 188 -13.49 7.63 23.07
N GLU A 189 -12.96 6.46 22.69
CA GLU A 189 -11.50 6.22 22.66
C GLU A 189 -10.81 7.15 21.65
N LYS A 190 -11.39 7.36 20.47
CA LYS A 190 -10.94 8.32 19.45
C LYS A 190 -10.94 9.76 19.98
N LYS A 191 -11.95 10.17 20.76
CA LYS A 191 -11.97 11.49 21.42
C LYS A 191 -10.84 11.63 22.45
N ASN A 192 -10.58 10.58 23.24
CA ASN A 192 -9.49 10.55 24.21
C ASN A 192 -8.11 10.59 23.53
N ILE A 193 -7.89 9.79 22.47
CA ILE A 193 -6.66 9.78 21.67
C ILE A 193 -6.44 11.16 21.03
N ASN A 194 -7.47 11.78 20.45
CA ASN A 194 -7.36 13.13 19.87
C ASN A 194 -7.00 14.19 20.92
N ALA A 195 -7.53 14.10 22.15
CA ALA A 195 -7.16 15.00 23.24
C ALA A 195 -5.69 14.82 23.66
N GLN A 196 -5.21 13.57 23.75
CA GLN A 196 -3.80 13.27 24.04
C GLN A 196 -2.87 13.72 22.91
N LEU A 197 -3.29 13.54 21.64
CA LEU A 197 -2.54 13.96 20.46
C LEU A 197 -2.38 15.49 20.43
N TYR A 198 -3.44 16.24 20.76
CA TYR A 198 -3.38 17.69 20.91
C TYR A 198 -2.45 18.13 22.05
N GLU A 199 -2.47 17.45 23.20
CA GLU A 199 -1.54 17.75 24.31
C GLU A 199 -0.08 17.45 23.93
N CYS A 200 0.18 16.38 23.18
CA CYS A 200 1.50 16.04 22.65
C CYS A 200 1.98 17.03 21.58
N GLN A 201 1.10 17.49 20.69
CA GLN A 201 1.41 18.54 19.72
C GLN A 201 1.82 19.84 20.41
N LYS A 202 1.04 20.29 21.41
CA LYS A 202 1.35 21.50 22.18
C LYS A 202 2.70 21.41 22.89
N LYS A 203 3.03 20.27 23.51
CA LYS A 203 4.35 20.05 24.13
C LYS A 203 5.49 20.04 23.10
N LEU A 204 5.23 19.56 21.89
CA LEU A 204 6.21 19.55 20.80
C LEU A 204 6.48 20.97 20.27
N GLU A 205 5.45 21.82 20.15
CA GLU A 205 5.61 23.25 19.85
C GLU A 205 6.40 23.99 20.94
N GLU A 206 6.08 23.74 22.22
CA GLU A 206 6.81 24.30 23.37
C GLU A 206 8.30 23.91 23.34
N LEU A 207 8.61 22.61 23.18
CA LEU A 207 9.98 22.10 23.08
C LEU A 207 10.73 22.59 21.82
N GLN A 208 10.04 22.82 20.70
CA GLN A 208 10.64 23.41 19.51
C GLN A 208 11.02 24.88 19.73
N GLY A 209 10.20 25.63 20.48
CA GLY A 209 10.53 26.98 20.90
C GLY A 209 11.76 27.04 21.81
N GLU A 210 11.80 26.18 22.82
CA GLU A 210 12.98 26.04 23.72
C GLU A 210 14.24 25.67 22.92
N TYR A 211 14.18 24.67 22.03
CA TYR A 211 15.31 24.28 21.20
C TYR A 211 15.84 25.41 20.28
N GLN A 212 14.95 26.23 19.71
CA GLN A 212 15.36 27.37 18.90
C GLN A 212 16.06 28.45 19.74
N GLN A 213 15.57 28.70 20.96
CA GLN A 213 16.20 29.62 21.91
C GLN A 213 17.59 29.13 22.34
N ASP A 214 17.71 27.86 22.76
CA ASP A 214 18.97 27.22 23.12
C ASP A 214 20.00 27.28 21.97
N MET A 215 19.55 27.09 20.72
CA MET A 215 20.40 27.18 19.54
C MET A 215 20.90 28.61 19.24
N LEU A 216 20.12 29.64 19.58
CA LEU A 216 20.53 31.04 19.48
C LEU A 216 21.52 31.40 20.59
N GLU A 217 21.28 30.97 21.83
CA GLU A 217 22.17 31.19 22.97
C GLU A 217 23.51 30.46 22.77
N LEU A 218 23.49 29.22 22.29
CA LEU A 218 24.70 28.47 21.94
C LEU A 218 25.48 29.14 20.80
N LYS A 219 24.80 29.84 19.89
CA LYS A 219 25.46 30.62 18.83
C LYS A 219 26.14 31.87 19.39
N ASP A 220 25.46 32.67 20.23
CA ASP A 220 26.05 33.83 20.91
C ASP A 220 27.29 33.44 21.72
N LEU A 221 27.18 32.39 22.54
CA LEU A 221 28.29 31.85 23.33
C LEU A 221 29.49 31.43 22.46
N ARG A 222 29.24 30.79 21.30
CA ARG A 222 30.31 30.43 20.36
C ARG A 222 30.97 31.63 19.70
N GLU A 223 30.20 32.64 19.31
CA GLU A 223 30.73 33.86 18.70
C GLU A 223 31.55 34.66 19.73
N ARG A 224 31.08 34.77 20.98
CA ARG A 224 31.82 35.40 22.08
C ARG A 224 33.11 34.65 22.42
N ALA A 225 33.07 33.32 22.55
CA ALA A 225 34.27 32.51 22.82
C ALA A 225 35.35 32.62 21.72
N GLN A 226 34.97 32.85 20.45
CA GLN A 226 35.93 33.12 19.37
C GLN A 226 36.68 34.46 19.52
N ASN A 227 36.20 35.35 20.39
CA ASN A 227 36.77 36.68 20.65
C ASN A 227 37.43 36.77 22.04
N GLU A 228 37.54 35.66 22.76
CA GLU A 228 38.30 35.54 24.01
C GLU A 228 39.81 35.59 23.75
N ILE A 229 40.56 36.31 24.59
CA ILE A 229 42.03 36.24 24.56
C ILE A 229 42.46 34.94 25.23
N ILE A 230 42.85 33.95 24.43
CA ILE A 230 43.50 32.73 24.92
C ILE A 230 44.99 33.02 25.11
N VAL A 231 45.50 32.82 26.33
CA VAL A 231 46.92 32.90 26.67
C VAL A 231 47.35 31.53 27.15
N ASP A 232 48.46 31.04 26.63
CA ASP A 232 49.02 29.75 27.01
C ASP A 232 49.85 29.91 28.30
N GLU A 233 49.35 29.29 29.38
CA GLU A 233 49.88 29.38 30.74
C GLU A 233 51.32 28.83 30.85
N GLU A 234 51.78 27.97 29.93
CA GLU A 234 53.18 27.51 29.91
C GLU A 234 54.15 28.69 29.78
N ASN A 235 53.74 29.78 29.10
CA ASN A 235 54.54 30.99 28.92
C ASN A 235 54.66 31.88 30.17
N PHE A 236 53.96 31.56 31.27
CA PHE A 236 54.12 32.24 32.56
C PHE A 236 55.33 31.73 33.35
N THR A 237 56.08 30.78 32.80
CA THR A 237 57.29 30.22 33.42
C THR A 237 58.44 30.13 32.42
N SER A 238 59.67 30.09 32.94
CA SER A 238 60.88 29.88 32.14
C SER A 238 61.93 29.15 32.95
N ASP A 239 62.59 28.15 32.35
CA ASP A 239 63.79 27.52 32.92
C ASP A 239 65.06 28.38 32.71
N GLU A 240 65.00 29.40 31.84
CA GLU A 240 66.15 30.28 31.55
C GLU A 240 66.11 31.61 32.31
N TYR A 241 64.91 32.15 32.60
CA TYR A 241 64.73 33.48 33.18
C TYR A 241 64.00 33.40 34.53
N ASP A 242 64.49 34.17 35.52
CA ASP A 242 63.98 34.13 36.90
C ASP A 242 62.73 35.00 37.07
N PHE A 243 62.58 36.04 36.24
CA PHE A 243 61.52 37.04 36.32
C PHE A 243 60.88 37.28 34.94
N ILE A 244 59.58 37.58 34.94
CA ILE A 244 58.81 38.03 33.78
C ILE A 244 58.16 39.35 34.19
N SER A 245 58.53 40.46 33.57
CA SER A 245 58.16 41.79 34.07
C SER A 245 57.52 42.66 33.01
N LEU A 246 56.49 43.41 33.39
CA LEU A 246 55.95 44.54 32.65
C LEU A 246 56.89 45.74 32.83
N CYS A 247 57.40 46.27 31.72
CA CYS A 247 58.35 47.38 31.71
C CYS A 247 57.97 48.49 30.73
N GLU A 248 58.42 49.72 31.02
CA GLU A 248 58.31 50.91 30.15
C GLU A 248 59.64 51.20 29.45
N VAL A 249 59.62 51.52 28.15
CA VAL A 249 60.81 51.99 27.42
C VAL A 249 61.13 53.43 27.82
N LEU A 250 62.29 53.64 28.47
CA LEU A 250 62.73 54.96 28.90
C LEU A 250 63.47 55.72 27.78
N PRO A 251 63.52 57.08 27.83
CA PRO A 251 64.48 57.82 27.03
C PRO A 251 65.92 57.40 27.41
N PRO A 252 66.87 57.40 26.45
CA PRO A 252 68.26 57.06 26.74
C PRO A 252 68.86 57.93 27.86
N ASP A 253 69.73 57.34 28.68
CA ASP A 253 70.39 58.06 29.77
C ASP A 253 71.37 59.13 29.26
N TYR A 254 71.99 59.87 30.19
CA TYR A 254 72.98 60.91 29.84
C TYR A 254 74.26 60.38 29.16
N ASN A 255 74.47 59.06 29.13
CA ASN A 255 75.54 58.38 28.39
C ASN A 255 75.06 57.78 27.05
N GLY A 256 73.76 57.89 26.73
CA GLY A 256 73.13 57.27 25.56
C GLY A 256 72.80 55.80 25.73
N ILE A 257 72.69 55.29 26.96
CA ILE A 257 72.30 53.91 27.25
C ILE A 257 70.77 53.81 27.26
N GLU A 258 70.24 52.89 26.45
CA GLU A 258 68.82 52.56 26.39
C GLU A 258 68.43 51.65 27.57
N LEU A 259 67.38 52.04 28.29
CA LEU A 259 66.92 51.38 29.51
C LEU A 259 65.42 51.11 29.45
N ILE A 260 64.98 50.09 30.19
CA ILE A 260 63.57 49.84 30.50
C ILE A 260 63.36 49.85 32.01
N GLU A 261 62.24 50.42 32.46
CA GLU A 261 61.86 50.54 33.87
C GLU A 261 60.79 49.51 34.20
N ARG A 262 60.98 48.73 35.27
CA ARG A 262 60.11 47.65 35.73
C ARG A 262 58.98 48.18 36.60
N TYR A 263 57.74 47.84 36.26
CA TYR A 263 56.53 48.29 36.96
C TYR A 263 55.79 47.16 37.69
N ALA A 264 55.77 45.95 37.13
CA ALA A 264 55.09 44.80 37.72
C ALA A 264 55.73 43.49 37.26
N ASP A 265 55.54 42.43 38.03
CA ASP A 265 56.00 41.08 37.71
C ASP A 265 54.83 40.12 37.53
N LEU A 266 54.90 39.28 36.51
CA LEU A 266 53.92 38.23 36.27
C LEU A 266 54.20 37.05 37.19
N THR A 267 53.25 36.74 38.06
CA THR A 267 53.29 35.56 38.92
C THR A 267 53.05 34.28 38.13
N ARG A 268 53.39 33.12 38.74
CA ARG A 268 53.10 31.79 38.16
C ARG A 268 51.61 31.53 37.98
N ASP A 269 50.75 32.23 38.73
CA ASP A 269 49.30 32.13 38.67
C ASP A 269 48.70 33.07 37.58
N GLY A 270 49.55 33.72 36.75
CA GLY A 270 49.13 34.54 35.62
C GLY A 270 48.64 35.95 35.98
N GLU A 271 48.83 36.40 37.23
CA GLU A 271 48.52 37.76 37.68
C GLU A 271 49.79 38.61 37.82
N PHE A 272 49.77 39.84 37.31
CA PHE A 272 50.77 40.85 37.58
C PHE A 272 50.63 41.35 39.03
N GLU A 273 51.75 41.40 39.74
CA GLU A 273 51.92 42.07 41.03
C GLU A 273 52.83 43.30 40.87
N GLU A 274 52.51 44.40 41.55
CA GLU A 274 53.27 45.66 41.45
C GLU A 274 54.69 45.49 42.04
N PHE A 275 55.71 45.87 41.28
CA PHE A 275 57.10 45.77 41.72
C PHE A 275 57.41 46.91 42.70
N TYR A 276 57.87 46.57 43.90
CA TYR A 276 58.35 47.53 44.89
C TYR A 276 59.88 47.47 45.00
N CYS A 277 60.54 48.58 44.66
CA CYS A 277 61.97 48.75 44.89
C CYS A 277 62.22 49.13 46.35
N ASP A 278 62.91 48.29 47.12
CA ASP A 278 63.34 48.63 48.47
C ASP A 278 64.52 49.60 48.42
N GLU A 279 64.27 50.87 48.74
CA GLU A 279 65.29 51.94 48.81
C GLU A 279 66.39 51.68 49.85
N SER A 280 66.20 50.74 50.77
CA SER A 280 67.21 50.34 51.77
C SER A 280 68.22 49.32 51.26
N GLU A 281 67.94 48.67 50.13
CA GLU A 281 68.82 47.70 49.47
C GLU A 281 69.41 48.24 48.14
N PRO A 282 70.55 47.71 47.66
CA PRO A 282 71.10 48.10 46.36
C PRO A 282 70.17 47.69 45.20
N THR A 283 70.10 48.52 44.15
CA THR A 283 69.33 48.26 42.91
C THR A 283 70.02 47.24 41.99
N THR A 284 70.18 46.02 42.50
CA THR A 284 70.87 44.90 41.87
C THR A 284 70.14 43.59 42.13
N PHE A 285 70.30 42.62 41.24
CA PHE A 285 69.62 41.32 41.32
C PHE A 285 68.08 41.50 41.31
N GLU A 286 67.38 40.94 42.30
CA GLU A 286 65.91 40.96 42.35
C GLU A 286 65.32 42.34 42.68
N ASN A 287 66.04 43.19 43.44
CA ASN A 287 65.62 44.56 43.78
C ASN A 287 65.94 45.57 42.66
N ARG A 288 65.97 45.12 41.39
CA ARG A 288 66.35 45.96 40.25
C ARG A 288 65.12 46.61 39.61
N ASP A 289 65.12 47.94 39.60
CA ASP A 289 64.12 48.80 38.95
C ASP A 289 64.37 48.97 37.44
N LYS A 290 65.63 49.00 37.01
CA LYS A 290 66.02 49.33 35.62
C LYS A 290 66.89 48.28 34.95
N LEU A 291 66.42 47.78 33.82
CA LEU A 291 67.10 46.80 32.98
C LEU A 291 67.67 47.47 31.73
N TYR A 292 68.74 46.90 31.17
CA TYR A 292 69.26 47.34 29.86
C TYR A 292 68.34 46.86 28.74
N TRP A 293 67.93 47.79 27.88
CA TRP A 293 67.24 47.45 26.64
C TRP A 293 68.18 46.68 25.71
N LYS A 294 67.65 45.70 24.98
CA LYS A 294 68.41 44.85 24.04
C LYS A 294 67.62 44.53 22.78
N GLU A 295 66.33 44.26 22.97
CA GLU A 295 65.36 43.87 21.94
C GLU A 295 63.94 44.18 22.42
N GLY A 296 62.99 44.22 21.50
CA GLY A 296 61.61 44.65 21.72
C GLY A 296 61.30 46.00 21.09
N PRO A 297 60.20 46.68 21.48
CA PRO A 297 59.90 48.03 21.02
C PRO A 297 60.97 49.03 21.49
N CYS A 298 61.28 50.02 20.65
CA CYS A 298 62.24 51.09 20.94
C CYS A 298 61.61 52.49 21.07
N GLU A 299 60.29 52.61 20.88
CA GLU A 299 59.57 53.86 21.06
C GLU A 299 59.41 54.17 22.56
N VAL A 300 59.94 55.31 23.00
CA VAL A 300 59.88 55.78 24.40
C VAL A 300 58.43 55.87 24.86
N GLY A 301 58.14 55.37 26.07
CA GLY A 301 56.79 55.25 26.62
C GLY A 301 56.01 54.02 26.13
N THR A 302 56.59 53.15 25.30
CA THR A 302 55.95 51.85 25.00
C THR A 302 56.04 50.93 26.21
N MET A 303 54.94 50.26 26.55
CA MET A 303 54.90 49.22 27.58
C MET A 303 54.97 47.84 26.91
N GLY A 304 55.65 46.91 27.54
CA GLY A 304 55.78 45.54 27.06
C GLY A 304 56.27 44.59 28.16
N VAL A 305 56.36 43.30 27.85
CA VAL A 305 56.80 42.29 28.82
C VAL A 305 58.19 41.78 28.42
N TRP A 306 59.10 41.72 29.40
CA TRP A 306 60.44 41.16 29.24
C TRP A 306 60.69 40.05 30.24
N MET A 307 61.23 38.92 29.77
CA MET A 307 61.77 37.87 30.63
C MET A 307 63.23 38.20 30.93
N TRP A 308 63.67 38.09 32.18
CA TRP A 308 65.05 38.41 32.55
C TRP A 308 65.54 37.62 33.77
N ARG A 309 66.87 37.57 33.93
CA ARG A 309 67.57 37.04 35.11
C ARG A 309 68.79 37.85 35.44
N ALA A 310 69.20 37.81 36.71
CA ALA A 310 70.40 38.47 37.20
C ALA A 310 71.38 37.47 37.81
N VAL A 311 72.58 37.37 37.26
CA VAL A 311 73.64 36.50 37.77
C VAL A 311 74.85 37.31 38.26
N PRO A 312 75.65 36.83 39.22
CA PRO A 312 76.86 37.52 39.65
C PRO A 312 77.83 37.77 38.48
N ASN A 313 78.35 38.98 38.36
CA ASN A 313 79.23 39.36 37.26
C ASN A 313 80.61 38.71 37.41
N ASN A 314 81.07 38.03 36.35
CA ASN A 314 82.35 37.30 36.29
C ASN A 314 83.59 38.11 36.72
N THR A 315 83.54 39.45 36.64
CA THR A 315 84.65 40.34 37.03
C THR A 315 84.49 40.98 38.41
N ASN A 316 83.26 41.07 38.93
CA ASN A 316 82.96 41.59 40.26
C ASN A 316 81.64 40.97 40.77
N PRO A 317 81.69 39.90 41.59
CA PRO A 317 80.49 39.19 42.05
C PRO A 317 79.49 40.04 42.85
N ASN A 318 79.90 41.20 43.38
CA ASN A 318 79.01 42.16 44.07
C ASN A 318 78.22 43.05 43.10
N LYS A 319 78.38 42.84 41.78
CA LYS A 319 77.53 43.40 40.74
C LYS A 319 76.87 42.26 39.98
N ASP A 320 75.68 42.52 39.49
CA ASP A 320 74.94 41.63 38.62
C ASP A 320 75.32 41.80 37.15
N TYR A 321 74.94 40.80 36.36
CA TYR A 321 74.90 40.82 34.91
C TYR A 321 73.52 40.32 34.46
N ILE A 322 72.83 41.12 33.65
CA ILE A 322 71.44 40.89 33.26
C ILE A 322 71.36 40.16 31.92
N TYR A 323 70.68 39.02 31.89
CA TYR A 323 70.14 38.43 30.67
C TYR A 323 68.67 38.85 30.55
N SER A 324 68.23 39.20 29.35
CA SER A 324 66.88 39.73 29.09
C SER A 324 66.45 39.40 27.66
N ARG A 325 65.16 39.06 27.49
CA ARG A 325 64.48 38.75 26.22
C ARG A 325 63.12 39.44 26.20
N PHE A 326 62.67 39.93 25.05
CA PHE A 326 61.31 40.45 24.88
C PHE A 326 60.30 39.32 24.70
N ALA A 327 59.19 39.35 25.44
CA ALA A 327 58.12 38.37 25.40
C ALA A 327 56.95 38.88 24.55
N SER A 328 57.14 38.90 23.23
CA SER A 328 56.14 39.30 22.22
C SER A 328 54.80 38.55 22.27
N GLU A 329 54.81 37.36 22.87
CA GLU A 329 53.70 36.46 23.11
C GLU A 329 52.84 36.88 24.32
N LEU A 330 53.40 37.64 25.27
CA LEU A 330 52.70 38.12 26.47
C LEU A 330 52.26 39.58 26.25
N LYS A 331 50.97 39.78 25.96
CA LYS A 331 50.42 41.08 25.57
C LYS A 331 49.66 41.75 26.72
N PRO A 332 50.25 42.72 27.42
CA PRO A 332 49.59 43.39 28.54
C PRO A 332 48.43 44.26 28.03
N ILE A 333 47.29 44.19 28.69
CA ILE A 333 46.08 44.94 28.31
C ILE A 333 46.07 46.27 29.07
N GLU A 334 46.27 47.39 28.36
CA GLU A 334 46.23 48.73 28.95
C GLU A 334 44.80 49.26 29.04
N MET A 335 44.40 49.78 30.20
CA MET A 335 43.06 50.31 30.47
C MET A 335 43.01 51.82 30.22
N ILE A 336 42.49 52.21 29.05
CA ILE A 336 42.35 53.61 28.63
C ILE A 336 41.03 54.19 29.14
N SER A 337 41.09 55.03 30.17
CA SER A 337 39.91 55.66 30.77
C SER A 337 39.45 56.91 30.02
N ILE A 338 38.27 56.85 29.40
CA ILE A 338 37.67 57.96 28.68
C ILE A 338 36.67 58.69 29.60
N HIS A 339 37.12 59.81 30.16
CA HIS A 339 36.36 60.59 31.14
C HIS A 339 35.23 61.45 30.53
N GLN A 340 35.17 61.56 29.21
CA GLN A 340 34.19 62.37 28.47
C GLN A 340 32.83 61.66 28.33
N VAL A 341 32.76 60.38 28.71
CA VAL A 341 31.64 59.48 28.42
C VAL A 341 31.21 58.71 29.67
N SER A 342 29.90 58.55 29.84
CA SER A 342 29.25 57.82 30.95
C SER A 342 28.61 56.49 30.55
N ASP A 343 28.51 56.18 29.26
CA ASP A 343 27.77 55.02 28.73
C ASP A 343 28.42 54.44 27.47
N GLU A 344 28.06 53.19 27.18
CA GLU A 344 28.60 52.36 26.11
C GLU A 344 28.44 52.98 24.70
N LYS A 345 27.28 53.57 24.40
CA LYS A 345 26.96 54.05 23.05
C LYS A 345 27.82 55.26 22.69
N ASN A 346 27.86 56.24 23.59
CA ASN A 346 28.70 57.43 23.43
C ASN A 346 30.20 57.08 23.36
N LEU A 347 30.63 55.96 23.96
CA LEU A 347 32.00 55.47 23.91
C LEU A 347 32.33 54.88 22.53
N LEU A 348 31.42 54.06 22.00
CA LEU A 348 31.57 53.46 20.68
C LEU A 348 31.54 54.52 19.56
N ASP A 349 30.66 55.52 19.66
CA ASP A 349 30.57 56.61 18.70
C ASP A 349 31.84 57.50 18.74
N LEU A 350 32.40 57.77 19.93
CA LEU A 350 33.70 58.45 20.06
C LEU A 350 34.86 57.67 19.43
N LEU A 351 34.86 56.33 19.50
CA LEU A 351 35.87 55.49 18.85
C LEU A 351 35.77 55.53 17.31
N LYS A 352 34.57 55.74 16.75
CA LYS A 352 34.35 55.97 15.31
C LYS A 352 34.79 57.38 14.88
N ASP A 353 34.44 58.40 15.66
CA ASP A 353 34.77 59.80 15.40
C ASP A 353 36.25 60.16 15.65
N GLY A 354 36.91 59.37 16.50
CA GLY A 354 38.35 59.29 16.63
C GLY A 354 38.91 59.95 17.88
N LEU A 355 39.85 59.24 18.50
CA LEU A 355 40.54 59.65 19.72
C LEU A 355 41.82 60.43 19.42
N GLU A 356 42.05 61.48 20.21
CA GLU A 356 43.34 62.17 20.33
C GLU A 356 44.08 61.53 21.52
N ILE A 357 45.02 60.64 21.23
CA ILE A 357 45.86 59.94 22.22
C ILE A 357 47.31 59.92 21.74
N GLU A 358 48.27 60.03 22.67
CA GLU A 358 49.69 60.16 22.34
C GLU A 358 50.30 58.84 21.84
N HIS A 359 49.87 57.70 22.40
CA HIS A 359 50.29 56.35 22.04
C HIS A 359 49.07 55.42 21.96
N LEU A 360 49.06 54.52 20.97
CA LEU A 360 48.12 53.41 20.87
C LEU A 360 48.73 52.17 21.52
N PRO A 361 48.22 51.65 22.65
CA PRO A 361 48.69 50.38 23.20
C PRO A 361 48.44 49.24 22.20
N GLU A 362 49.29 48.21 22.22
CA GLU A 362 49.09 47.03 21.35
C GLU A 362 47.73 46.37 21.59
N MET A 363 47.35 46.24 22.87
CA MET A 363 46.02 45.82 23.33
C MET A 363 45.48 46.85 24.32
N GLY A 364 44.38 47.52 23.98
CA GLY A 364 43.75 48.56 24.79
C GLY A 364 42.30 48.23 25.15
N MET A 365 41.97 48.33 26.44
CA MET A 365 40.59 48.32 26.94
C MET A 365 40.09 49.78 27.09
N TYR A 366 39.41 50.28 26.07
CA TYR A 366 38.88 51.65 26.03
C TYR A 366 37.59 51.71 26.83
N SER A 367 37.56 52.47 27.93
CA SER A 367 36.57 52.28 29.00
C SER A 367 35.92 53.57 29.50
N ALA A 368 34.60 53.53 29.65
CA ALA A 368 33.81 54.50 30.38
C ALA A 368 33.63 54.06 31.86
N ASN A 369 33.49 55.03 32.77
CA ASN A 369 33.19 54.76 34.18
C ASN A 369 31.68 54.86 34.41
N VAL A 370 31.03 53.72 34.59
CA VAL A 370 29.56 53.59 34.70
C VAL A 370 29.07 53.90 36.13
N GLY A 371 30.01 54.16 37.06
CA GLY A 371 29.73 54.59 38.43
C GLY A 371 30.10 53.54 39.48
N LYS A 372 30.20 53.97 40.75
CA LYS A 372 30.57 53.12 41.91
C LYS A 372 31.87 52.30 41.74
N GLY A 373 32.74 52.64 40.78
CA GLY A 373 33.96 51.88 40.49
C GLY A 373 33.77 50.68 39.56
N HIS A 374 32.65 50.61 38.83
CA HIS A 374 32.47 49.70 37.70
C HIS A 374 32.79 50.43 36.40
N TYR A 375 33.36 49.71 35.45
CA TYR A 375 33.75 50.18 34.14
C TYR A 375 33.12 49.31 33.08
N SER A 376 32.79 49.91 31.94
CA SER A 376 32.40 49.17 30.73
C SER A 376 33.31 49.65 29.62
N GLY A 377 33.85 48.73 28.82
CA GLY A 377 34.80 49.06 27.79
C GLY A 377 34.84 48.10 26.61
N PHE A 378 35.51 48.56 25.55
CA PHE A 378 35.76 47.79 24.35
C PHE A 378 37.24 47.42 24.27
N LEU A 379 37.50 46.13 24.08
CA LEU A 379 38.84 45.62 23.84
C LEU A 379 39.17 45.81 22.36
N CYS A 380 40.19 46.63 22.08
CA CYS A 380 40.65 46.93 20.73
C CYS A 380 42.17 46.76 20.65
N ALA A 381 42.68 46.17 19.57
CA ALA A 381 44.11 46.15 19.29
C ALA A 381 44.54 47.41 18.51
N SER A 382 45.82 47.79 18.58
CA SER A 382 46.36 48.93 17.80
C SER A 382 46.07 48.81 16.29
N LYS A 383 46.08 47.57 15.76
CA LYS A 383 45.74 47.23 14.37
C LYS A 383 44.28 47.50 13.98
N ASP A 384 43.36 47.70 14.91
CA ASP A 384 41.93 47.92 14.64
C ASP A 384 41.63 49.39 14.34
N PHE A 385 42.62 50.27 14.58
CA PHE A 385 42.55 51.70 14.28
C PHE A 385 43.29 52.08 12.98
N GLU A 386 42.86 53.18 12.37
CA GLU A 386 43.55 53.92 11.31
C GLU A 386 43.82 55.36 11.76
N LYS A 387 44.96 55.93 11.34
CA LYS A 387 45.33 57.31 11.66
C LYS A 387 44.77 58.28 10.62
N ASN A 388 43.94 59.22 11.06
CA ASN A 388 43.32 60.24 10.23
C ASN A 388 43.66 61.63 10.80
N GLY A 389 44.71 62.25 10.23
CA GLY A 389 45.33 63.45 10.81
C GLY A 389 45.94 63.13 12.17
N ASP A 390 45.56 63.91 13.18
CA ASP A 390 46.01 63.76 14.57
C ASP A 390 45.13 62.81 15.40
N LYS A 391 44.13 62.16 14.79
CA LYS A 391 43.19 61.24 15.45
C LYS A 391 43.36 59.79 15.02
N PHE A 392 43.05 58.87 15.92
CA PHE A 392 42.92 57.44 15.64
C PHE A 392 41.45 57.03 15.63
N ARG A 393 40.97 56.47 14.52
CA ARG A 393 39.58 56.03 14.30
C ARG A 393 39.50 54.53 14.10
N LEU A 394 38.42 53.87 14.51
CA LEU A 394 38.19 52.47 14.16
C LEU A 394 38.15 52.28 12.64
N LYS A 395 38.80 51.24 12.13
CA LYS A 395 38.84 50.92 10.70
C LYS A 395 37.44 50.63 10.15
N SER A 396 37.19 51.11 8.94
CA SER A 396 35.95 50.84 8.21
C SER A 396 35.69 49.36 7.88
N THR A 397 36.66 48.47 8.08
CA THR A 397 36.53 47.00 7.93
C THR A 397 36.09 46.29 9.21
N LEU A 398 36.08 46.97 10.36
CA LEU A 398 35.67 46.38 11.63
C LEU A 398 34.13 46.28 11.71
N ILE A 399 33.63 45.13 12.17
CA ILE A 399 32.19 44.80 12.17
C ILE A 399 31.64 44.76 13.60
N THR A 400 32.33 44.07 14.51
CA THR A 400 31.99 43.93 15.93
C THR A 400 33.17 44.29 16.81
N LEU A 401 32.89 44.68 18.05
CA LEU A 401 33.87 44.87 19.12
C LEU A 401 33.51 44.03 20.36
N PRO A 402 34.48 43.35 21.00
CA PRO A 402 34.28 42.71 22.28
C PRO A 402 34.05 43.73 23.40
N LYS A 403 32.91 43.63 24.08
CA LYS A 403 32.56 44.41 25.28
C LYS A 403 32.91 43.64 26.54
N TYR A 404 33.42 44.35 27.55
CA TYR A 404 33.65 43.84 28.90
C TYR A 404 33.13 44.81 29.96
N GLU A 405 32.57 44.28 31.05
CA GLU A 405 32.17 44.99 32.27
C GLU A 405 33.02 44.51 33.46
N PHE A 406 33.73 45.43 34.12
CA PHE A 406 34.77 45.07 35.09
C PHE A 406 34.91 46.03 36.28
N GLY A 407 35.47 45.53 37.38
CA GLY A 407 35.67 46.24 38.64
C GLY A 407 37.08 46.82 38.84
N ARG A 408 37.22 47.67 39.86
CA ARG A 408 38.53 48.25 40.28
C ARG A 408 39.60 47.25 40.69
N ASN A 409 39.23 46.01 41.01
CA ASN A 409 40.18 45.01 41.53
C ASN A 409 40.96 44.28 40.42
N GLU A 410 40.52 44.42 39.16
CA GLU A 410 41.02 43.66 38.01
C GLU A 410 42.20 44.35 37.30
N PHE A 411 42.46 45.63 37.62
CA PHE A 411 43.60 46.38 37.10
C PHE A 411 44.46 46.97 38.23
N ILE A 412 45.75 47.14 37.94
CA ILE A 412 46.70 47.93 38.74
C ILE A 412 46.75 49.35 38.17
N LYS A 413 47.03 50.34 39.02
CA LYS A 413 47.27 51.72 38.61
C LYS A 413 48.62 52.17 39.15
N PHE A 414 49.56 52.43 38.25
CA PHE A 414 50.91 52.88 38.59
C PHE A 414 50.98 54.41 38.81
N ASP A 415 52.12 54.88 39.35
CA ASP A 415 52.37 56.29 39.65
C ASP A 415 52.37 57.22 38.42
N ASN A 416 52.78 56.71 37.25
CA ASN A 416 52.64 57.38 35.95
C ASN A 416 51.17 57.51 35.48
N ASN A 417 50.20 57.14 36.33
CA ASN A 417 48.75 57.09 36.10
C ASN A 417 48.25 56.07 35.06
N ARG A 418 49.15 55.31 34.43
CA ARG A 418 48.79 54.21 33.52
C ARG A 418 48.15 53.08 34.32
N ARG A 419 47.35 52.27 33.62
CA ARG A 419 46.55 51.21 34.23
C ARG A 419 46.58 49.97 33.37
N PHE A 420 46.85 48.83 33.99
CA PHE A 420 46.98 47.56 33.29
C PHE A 420 46.14 46.51 33.98
N PHE A 421 45.45 45.67 33.21
CA PHE A 421 44.80 44.49 33.79
C PHE A 421 45.85 43.60 34.45
N LYS A 422 45.49 43.02 35.59
CA LYS A 422 46.33 42.06 36.30
C LYS A 422 46.58 40.81 35.48
N LYS A 423 45.61 40.40 34.68
CA LYS A 423 45.70 39.21 33.82
C LYS A 423 45.95 39.60 32.37
N LEU A 424 46.68 38.73 31.68
CA LEU A 424 46.88 38.80 30.23
C LEU A 424 45.64 38.36 29.43
N SER A 425 44.66 37.73 30.09
CA SER A 425 43.32 37.48 29.56
C SER A 425 42.26 38.08 30.48
N VAL A 426 41.21 38.64 29.88
CA VAL A 426 40.00 39.13 30.53
C VAL A 426 38.82 38.15 30.41
N GLY A 427 39.07 36.93 29.93
CA GLY A 427 38.05 35.90 29.72
C GLY A 427 37.17 36.14 28.49
N MET A 428 36.05 35.43 28.41
CA MET A 428 35.06 35.59 27.35
C MET A 428 34.36 36.97 27.45
N PRO A 429 34.14 37.68 26.32
CA PRO A 429 33.42 38.96 26.30
C PRO A 429 32.01 38.86 26.88
N ASP A 430 31.52 39.93 27.50
CA ASP A 430 30.13 40.04 27.97
C ASP A 430 29.14 40.18 26.81
N ALA A 431 29.55 40.83 25.73
CA ALA A 431 28.79 40.93 24.48
C ALA A 431 29.71 41.21 23.29
N LEU A 432 29.21 40.95 22.07
CA LEU A 432 29.80 41.46 20.83
C LEU A 432 28.94 42.60 20.30
N VAL A 433 29.46 43.82 20.34
CA VAL A 433 28.70 45.02 19.99
C VAL A 433 28.99 45.41 18.53
N PRO A 434 27.96 45.58 17.68
CA PRO A 434 28.18 45.95 16.28
C PRO A 434 28.69 47.40 16.17
N VAL A 435 29.82 47.58 15.47
CA VAL A 435 30.47 48.88 15.24
C VAL A 435 29.68 49.69 14.21
N LYS A 436 29.02 49.01 13.28
CA LYS A 436 28.17 49.60 12.24
C LYS A 436 26.72 49.20 12.44
N ASP A 437 25.81 50.03 11.95
CA ASP A 437 24.41 49.64 11.86
C ASP A 437 24.24 48.46 10.89
N THR A 438 23.35 47.52 11.25
CA THR A 438 23.11 46.30 10.48
C THR A 438 22.53 46.60 9.10
N MET A 439 21.65 47.61 8.98
CA MET A 439 21.08 48.04 7.70
C MET A 439 22.13 48.77 6.85
N GLU A 440 23.04 49.53 7.47
CA GLU A 440 24.18 50.13 6.77
C GLU A 440 25.15 49.06 6.21
N LEU A 441 25.42 48.00 6.98
CA LEU A 441 26.18 46.83 6.50
C LEU A 441 25.48 46.14 5.33
N ILE A 442 24.17 45.89 5.43
CA ILE A 442 23.37 45.28 4.36
C ILE A 442 23.38 46.17 3.10
N LYS A 443 23.15 47.49 3.24
CA LYS A 443 23.23 48.48 2.15
C LYS A 443 24.59 48.44 1.46
N ASN A 444 25.68 48.43 2.22
CA ASN A 444 27.04 48.31 1.66
C ASN A 444 27.30 46.97 0.94
N ILE A 445 26.80 45.85 1.46
CA ILE A 445 26.92 44.53 0.81
C ILE A 445 26.13 44.49 -0.49
N ILE A 446 24.90 45.01 -0.51
CA ILE A 446 24.05 45.10 -1.70
C ILE A 446 24.71 46.00 -2.76
N LEU A 447 25.20 47.18 -2.37
CA LEU A 447 25.92 48.09 -3.26
C LEU A 447 27.23 47.47 -3.81
N GLY A 448 27.95 46.70 -3.00
CA GLY A 448 29.16 45.97 -3.43
C GLY A 448 28.87 44.86 -4.43
N ARG A 449 27.83 44.05 -4.20
CA ARG A 449 27.36 43.02 -5.15
C ARG A 449 26.82 43.63 -6.45
N ASN A 450 26.18 44.81 -6.38
CA ASN A 450 25.72 45.58 -7.52
C ASN A 450 26.75 46.61 -8.02
N SER A 451 28.04 46.27 -7.92
CA SER A 451 29.13 47.11 -8.40
C SER A 451 29.07 47.32 -9.93
N TRP A 452 29.70 48.42 -10.39
CA TRP A 452 29.73 48.76 -11.81
C TRP A 452 30.34 47.65 -12.68
N SER A 453 31.33 46.90 -12.17
CA SER A 453 31.91 45.73 -12.82
C SER A 453 30.87 44.68 -13.17
N VAL A 454 30.00 44.31 -12.22
CA VAL A 454 28.96 43.29 -12.39
C VAL A 454 27.91 43.75 -13.40
N PHE A 455 27.46 45.01 -13.31
CA PHE A 455 26.53 45.59 -14.29
C PHE A 455 27.12 45.61 -15.71
N LYS A 456 28.42 45.90 -15.85
CA LYS A 456 29.12 45.90 -17.15
C LYS A 456 29.24 44.49 -17.74
N GLU A 457 29.54 43.48 -16.92
CA GLU A 457 29.60 42.08 -17.35
C GLU A 457 28.22 41.54 -17.76
N ALA A 458 27.15 41.96 -17.08
CA ALA A 458 25.76 41.70 -17.45
C ALA A 458 25.25 42.55 -18.65
N GLY A 459 26.14 43.28 -19.35
CA GLY A 459 25.80 44.06 -20.55
C GLY A 459 24.95 45.32 -20.30
N LYS A 460 24.81 45.76 -19.04
CA LYS A 460 24.00 46.93 -18.66
C LYS A 460 24.77 48.24 -18.78
N SER A 461 24.04 49.33 -19.01
CA SER A 461 24.62 50.66 -19.21
C SER A 461 25.02 51.33 -17.90
N ARG A 462 25.95 52.30 -18.00
CA ARG A 462 26.37 53.13 -16.85
C ARG A 462 25.27 54.10 -16.38
N GLY A 463 24.21 54.28 -17.17
CA GLY A 463 23.01 55.02 -16.78
C GLY A 463 22.15 54.20 -15.82
N GLU A 464 21.82 52.96 -16.20
CA GLU A 464 21.04 52.02 -15.37
C GLU A 464 21.71 51.76 -14.03
N TRP A 465 23.03 51.49 -14.02
CA TRP A 465 23.79 51.32 -12.78
C TRP A 465 23.75 52.56 -11.86
N LYS A 466 23.82 53.77 -12.44
CA LYS A 466 23.69 55.01 -11.66
C LYS A 466 22.28 55.18 -11.09
N LEU A 467 21.25 54.77 -11.81
CA LEU A 467 19.86 54.88 -11.39
C LEU A 467 19.61 53.97 -10.17
N VAL A 468 20.06 52.72 -10.22
CA VAL A 468 20.01 51.77 -9.10
C VAL A 468 20.89 52.22 -7.94
N LYS A 469 22.12 52.71 -8.20
CA LYS A 469 23.00 53.22 -7.14
C LYS A 469 22.40 54.43 -6.44
N ASN A 470 21.87 55.40 -7.17
CA ASN A 470 21.25 56.59 -6.58
C ASN A 470 20.02 56.23 -5.74
N PHE A 471 19.14 55.36 -6.25
CA PHE A 471 17.98 54.87 -5.49
C PHE A 471 18.40 54.19 -4.17
N LEU A 472 19.45 53.37 -4.20
CA LEU A 472 19.99 52.74 -2.99
C LEU A 472 20.72 53.73 -2.07
N ASP A 473 21.46 54.70 -2.62
CA ASP A 473 22.15 55.73 -1.84
C ASP A 473 21.15 56.67 -1.13
N GLU A 474 20.07 57.07 -1.81
CA GLU A 474 19.01 57.98 -1.34
C GLU A 474 18.07 57.38 -0.28
N LEU A 475 18.11 56.07 -0.05
CA LEU A 475 17.45 55.42 1.10
C LEU A 475 18.12 55.82 2.43
N ASP A 476 17.60 56.86 3.09
CA ASP A 476 17.84 57.13 4.52
C ASP A 476 16.92 56.25 5.36
N VAL A 477 17.53 55.28 6.06
CA VAL A 477 16.82 54.23 6.80
C VAL A 477 16.45 54.67 8.22
N ASN A 478 17.00 55.79 8.72
CA ASN A 478 16.80 56.23 10.10
C ASN A 478 15.77 57.37 10.25
N SER A 479 15.41 58.07 9.17
CA SER A 479 14.46 59.19 9.24
C SER A 479 12.99 58.72 9.34
N ILE A 480 12.61 57.63 8.67
CA ILE A 480 11.21 57.34 8.33
C ILE A 480 10.30 57.19 9.57
N CYS A 481 10.67 56.38 10.56
CA CYS A 481 9.87 56.26 11.79
C CYS A 481 9.82 57.54 12.64
N ALA A 482 10.83 58.41 12.53
CA ALA A 482 10.86 59.69 13.23
C ALA A 482 10.00 60.74 12.52
N GLU A 483 10.09 60.84 11.20
CA GLU A 483 9.21 61.68 10.37
C GLU A 483 7.74 61.26 10.47
N ILE A 484 7.45 59.95 10.48
CA ILE A 484 6.09 59.43 10.71
C ILE A 484 5.61 59.80 12.12
N ALA A 485 6.45 59.63 13.15
CA ALA A 485 6.10 59.99 14.53
C ALA A 485 5.79 61.49 14.69
N ASP A 486 6.63 62.37 14.15
CA ASP A 486 6.42 63.82 14.21
C ASP A 486 5.20 64.25 13.36
N THR A 487 5.08 63.74 12.13
CA THR A 487 4.02 64.14 11.18
C THR A 487 2.65 63.63 11.59
N LEU A 488 2.54 62.40 12.13
CA LEU A 488 1.29 61.85 12.66
C LEU A 488 1.09 62.15 14.15
N SER A 489 2.07 62.80 14.81
CA SER A 489 2.09 63.09 16.25
C SER A 489 1.84 61.85 17.11
N CYS A 490 2.39 60.71 16.70
CA CYS A 490 2.26 59.42 17.38
C CYS A 490 3.58 59.00 18.06
N SER A 491 3.55 57.98 18.92
CA SER A 491 4.78 57.48 19.54
C SER A 491 5.66 56.79 18.50
N GLN A 492 6.99 56.78 18.70
CA GLN A 492 7.91 56.10 17.79
C GLN A 492 7.60 54.59 17.63
N VAL A 493 6.97 53.98 18.64
CA VAL A 493 6.49 52.58 18.60
C VAL A 493 5.28 52.43 17.67
N GLU A 494 4.32 53.35 17.74
CA GLU A 494 3.15 53.33 16.84
C GLU A 494 3.52 53.71 15.40
N ALA A 495 4.46 54.66 15.22
CA ALA A 495 5.04 54.99 13.93
C ALA A 495 5.75 53.79 13.29
N LYS A 496 6.53 53.04 14.08
CA LYS A 496 7.15 51.80 13.62
C LYS A 496 6.11 50.75 13.24
N LYS A 497 5.08 50.53 14.07
CA LYS A 497 3.98 49.59 13.75
C LYS A 497 3.27 49.94 12.44
N GLN A 498 2.98 51.22 12.19
CA GLN A 498 2.34 51.64 10.93
C GLN A 498 3.29 51.51 9.73
N LEU A 499 4.60 51.72 9.92
CA LEU A 499 5.59 51.44 8.89
C LEU A 499 5.69 49.92 8.61
N ASP A 500 5.67 49.07 9.63
CA ASP A 500 5.70 47.61 9.48
C ASP A 500 4.41 47.09 8.79
N GLU A 501 3.23 47.65 9.11
CA GLU A 501 1.98 47.39 8.36
C GLU A 501 2.09 47.85 6.90
N PHE A 502 2.63 49.04 6.62
CA PHE A 502 2.86 49.52 5.26
C PHE A 502 3.87 48.66 4.48
N ILE A 503 4.97 48.25 5.10
CA ILE A 503 5.96 47.35 4.50
C ILE A 503 5.33 45.99 4.18
N THR A 504 4.46 45.47 5.06
CA THR A 504 3.72 44.22 4.81
C THR A 504 2.84 44.34 3.56
N VAL A 505 2.13 45.46 3.40
CA VAL A 505 1.32 45.75 2.20
C VAL A 505 2.21 45.98 0.96
N ALA A 506 3.36 46.64 1.11
CA ALA A 506 4.30 46.88 0.01
C ALA A 506 4.99 45.59 -0.47
N VAL A 507 5.28 44.65 0.43
CA VAL A 507 5.80 43.32 0.08
C VAL A 507 4.75 42.53 -0.71
N GLN A 508 3.48 42.54 -0.30
CA GLN A 508 2.38 41.97 -1.08
C GLN A 508 2.28 42.59 -2.50
N TYR A 509 2.59 43.88 -2.63
CA TYR A 509 2.60 44.59 -3.92
C TYR A 509 3.80 44.22 -4.82
N ILE A 510 4.93 43.80 -4.24
CA ILE A 510 6.18 43.45 -4.93
C ILE A 510 6.20 41.95 -5.30
N ASP A 511 5.66 41.08 -4.44
CA ASP A 511 5.60 39.63 -4.66
C ASP A 511 4.44 39.19 -5.58
N GLY A 512 3.64 40.15 -6.08
CA GLY A 512 2.74 39.96 -7.23
C GLY A 512 1.25 40.13 -6.93
N ASP A 513 0.79 41.38 -6.91
CA ASP A 513 -0.59 41.80 -7.25
C ASP A 513 -0.61 43.34 -7.39
N SER A 514 -0.10 43.87 -8.52
CA SER A 514 0.02 45.33 -8.71
C SER A 514 -1.21 45.96 -9.38
N ILE A 515 -1.45 47.26 -9.16
CA ILE A 515 -2.48 47.99 -9.92
C ILE A 515 -2.15 48.00 -11.43
N GLU A 516 -0.87 47.99 -11.79
CA GLU A 516 -0.40 47.81 -13.16
C GLU A 516 -0.89 46.49 -13.77
N ASP A 517 -0.90 45.39 -13.00
CA ASP A 517 -1.46 44.11 -13.45
C ASP A 517 -2.97 44.21 -13.70
N SER A 518 -3.73 44.89 -12.82
CA SER A 518 -5.17 45.13 -13.05
C SER A 518 -5.46 46.00 -14.29
N ILE A 519 -4.54 46.91 -14.64
CA ILE A 519 -4.63 47.74 -15.85
C ILE A 519 -4.26 46.94 -17.10
N ILE A 520 -3.24 46.08 -17.01
CA ILE A 520 -2.84 45.16 -18.07
C ILE A 520 -3.94 44.12 -18.31
N GLU A 521 -4.54 43.57 -17.25
CA GLU A 521 -5.68 42.67 -17.31
C GLU A 521 -6.88 43.37 -17.95
N ALA A 522 -7.22 44.59 -17.55
CA ALA A 522 -8.27 45.38 -18.21
C ALA A 522 -7.97 45.64 -19.71
N ILE A 523 -6.73 45.94 -20.09
CA ILE A 523 -6.32 46.12 -21.49
C ILE A 523 -6.42 44.81 -22.27
N ILE A 524 -5.95 43.70 -21.71
CA ILE A 524 -6.02 42.36 -22.30
C ILE A 524 -7.48 41.93 -22.47
N VAL A 525 -8.34 42.14 -21.47
CA VAL A 525 -9.77 41.83 -21.51
C VAL A 525 -10.55 42.72 -22.48
N THR A 526 -10.13 43.98 -22.68
CA THR A 526 -10.83 44.92 -23.58
C THR A 526 -10.41 44.78 -25.05
N ASP A 527 -9.18 44.36 -25.36
CA ASP A 527 -8.74 44.08 -26.73
C ASP A 527 -8.89 42.59 -27.08
N ASP A 528 -10.02 42.24 -27.70
CA ASP A 528 -10.32 40.88 -28.21
C ASP A 528 -9.18 40.26 -29.03
N ARG A 529 -8.42 41.06 -29.78
CA ARG A 529 -7.34 40.60 -30.65
C ARG A 529 -6.07 40.32 -29.85
N LEU A 530 -5.82 41.08 -28.78
CA LEU A 530 -4.76 40.81 -27.81
C LEU A 530 -5.11 39.60 -26.95
N MET A 531 -6.33 39.54 -26.38
CA MET A 531 -6.89 38.40 -25.66
C MET A 531 -6.76 37.10 -26.46
N THR A 532 -7.17 37.11 -27.74
CA THR A 532 -7.08 35.93 -28.61
C THR A 532 -5.63 35.51 -28.87
N LYS A 533 -4.68 36.46 -28.95
CA LYS A 533 -3.25 36.14 -29.05
C LYS A 533 -2.70 35.54 -27.76
N CYS A 534 -2.98 36.15 -26.61
CA CYS A 534 -2.54 35.67 -25.30
C CYS A 534 -3.10 34.27 -25.02
N LYS A 535 -4.40 34.06 -25.21
CA LYS A 535 -5.03 32.73 -25.13
C LYS A 535 -4.41 31.72 -26.10
N LYS A 536 -4.00 32.14 -27.30
CA LYS A 536 -3.34 31.24 -28.27
C LYS A 536 -1.90 30.90 -27.86
N ILE A 537 -1.15 31.84 -27.30
CA ILE A 537 0.21 31.59 -26.79
C ILE A 537 0.14 30.67 -25.57
N LEU A 538 -0.65 31.04 -24.55
CA LEU A 538 -0.90 30.20 -23.38
C LEU A 538 -1.39 28.79 -23.75
N LYS A 539 -2.30 28.69 -24.72
CA LYS A 539 -2.76 27.40 -25.23
C LYS A 539 -1.62 26.60 -25.89
N ASN A 540 -0.83 27.22 -26.76
CA ASN A 540 0.28 26.56 -27.44
C ASN A 540 1.37 26.09 -26.44
N ASP A 541 1.71 26.93 -25.47
CA ASP A 541 2.74 26.62 -24.48
C ASP A 541 2.24 25.52 -23.53
N TRP A 542 0.99 25.60 -23.07
CA TRP A 542 0.33 24.52 -22.33
C TRP A 542 0.24 23.21 -23.14
N GLU A 543 -0.07 23.27 -24.44
CA GLU A 543 -0.11 22.10 -25.34
C GLU A 543 1.28 21.49 -25.59
N GLU A 544 2.39 22.25 -25.51
CA GLU A 544 3.76 21.72 -25.60
C GLU A 544 4.27 21.19 -24.24
N GLU A 545 4.01 21.88 -23.13
CA GLU A 545 4.38 21.43 -21.78
C GLU A 545 3.66 20.13 -21.40
N ASN A 546 2.33 20.10 -21.62
CA ASN A 546 1.48 18.97 -21.29
C ASN A 546 1.39 17.95 -22.44
N LYS A 547 2.20 18.11 -23.50
CA LYS A 547 2.19 17.27 -24.72
C LYS A 547 2.27 15.78 -24.45
N LYS A 548 3.06 15.38 -23.44
CA LYS A 548 3.18 13.97 -23.01
C LYS A 548 1.89 13.48 -22.34
N GLU A 549 1.31 14.29 -21.46
CA GLU A 549 0.08 13.95 -20.75
C GLU A 549 -1.13 13.96 -21.69
N ILE A 550 -1.22 14.94 -22.60
CA ILE A 550 -2.21 14.97 -23.69
C ILE A 550 -2.05 13.74 -24.59
N ALA A 551 -0.84 13.34 -24.98
CA ALA A 551 -0.63 12.12 -25.77
C ALA A 551 -0.99 10.85 -25.00
N GLN A 552 -0.75 10.81 -23.69
CA GLN A 552 -1.11 9.69 -22.82
C GLN A 552 -2.62 9.60 -22.61
N LYS A 553 -3.28 10.71 -22.29
CA LYS A 553 -4.75 10.82 -22.16
C LYS A 553 -5.46 10.58 -23.49
N GLN A 554 -4.88 11.00 -24.61
CA GLN A 554 -5.40 10.67 -25.95
C GLN A 554 -5.27 9.17 -26.22
N LYS A 555 -4.13 8.53 -25.88
CA LYS A 555 -3.97 7.08 -25.99
C LYS A 555 -4.95 6.30 -25.09
N GLU A 556 -5.23 6.82 -23.91
CA GLU A 556 -6.23 6.28 -22.97
C GLU A 556 -7.67 6.42 -23.52
N ILE A 557 -8.00 7.58 -24.10
CA ILE A 557 -9.25 7.80 -24.85
C ILE A 557 -9.35 6.88 -26.08
N ASP A 558 -8.26 6.67 -26.81
CA ASP A 558 -8.22 5.79 -27.98
C ASP A 558 -8.41 4.31 -27.56
N LEU A 559 -7.83 3.89 -26.43
CA LEU A 559 -8.05 2.57 -25.83
C LEU A 559 -9.52 2.40 -25.37
N LEU A 560 -10.07 3.37 -24.63
CA LEU A 560 -11.47 3.37 -24.22
C LEU A 560 -12.44 3.37 -25.42
N ASN A 561 -12.08 4.03 -26.53
CA ASN A 561 -12.83 3.98 -27.78
C ASN A 561 -12.74 2.60 -28.46
N ILE A 562 -11.59 1.92 -28.40
CA ILE A 562 -11.43 0.54 -28.88
C ILE A 562 -12.25 -0.43 -28.02
N GLU A 563 -12.28 -0.25 -26.71
CA GLU A 563 -13.11 -1.05 -25.79
C GLU A 563 -14.60 -0.78 -26.00
N LEU A 564 -15.02 0.48 -26.16
CA LEU A 564 -16.39 0.83 -26.56
C LEU A 564 -16.77 0.28 -27.93
N ALA A 565 -15.83 0.19 -28.88
CA ALA A 565 -16.07 -0.43 -30.18
C ALA A 565 -16.26 -1.94 -30.04
N LYS A 566 -15.39 -2.64 -29.30
CA LYS A 566 -15.52 -4.08 -29.01
C LYS A 566 -16.79 -4.40 -28.23
N GLY A 567 -17.12 -3.61 -27.22
CA GLY A 567 -18.35 -3.77 -26.43
C GLY A 567 -19.62 -3.51 -27.25
N LYS A 568 -19.56 -2.62 -28.24
CA LYS A 568 -20.63 -2.46 -29.24
C LYS A 568 -20.70 -3.62 -30.22
N GLU A 569 -19.56 -4.12 -30.71
CA GLU A 569 -19.49 -5.28 -31.61
C GLU A 569 -20.04 -6.54 -30.92
N GLN A 570 -19.70 -6.77 -29.64
CA GLN A 570 -20.29 -7.81 -28.80
C GLN A 570 -21.79 -7.58 -28.53
N LEU A 571 -22.23 -6.34 -28.31
CA LEU A 571 -23.65 -6.02 -28.14
C LEU A 571 -24.44 -6.26 -29.43
N ASP A 572 -23.89 -5.90 -30.58
CA ASP A 572 -24.47 -6.13 -31.92
C ASP A 572 -24.50 -7.63 -32.24
N GLU A 573 -23.47 -8.40 -31.85
CA GLU A 573 -23.44 -9.87 -31.96
C GLU A 573 -24.50 -10.54 -31.06
N ILE A 574 -24.61 -10.12 -29.79
CA ILE A 574 -25.66 -10.58 -28.86
C ILE A 574 -27.06 -10.19 -29.36
N CYS A 575 -27.22 -8.99 -29.94
CA CYS A 575 -28.48 -8.56 -30.55
C CYS A 575 -28.81 -9.39 -31.79
N SER A 576 -27.84 -9.68 -32.65
CA SER A 576 -28.00 -10.55 -33.83
C SER A 576 -28.38 -11.98 -33.42
N ASP A 577 -27.71 -12.56 -32.42
CA ASP A 577 -28.05 -13.88 -31.90
C ASP A 577 -29.43 -13.89 -31.23
N LYS A 578 -29.80 -12.82 -30.51
CA LYS A 578 -31.15 -12.67 -29.98
C LYS A 578 -32.20 -12.61 -31.10
N GLU A 579 -32.00 -11.81 -32.14
CA GLU A 579 -32.92 -11.73 -33.29
C GLU A 579 -33.03 -13.07 -34.02
N LYS A 580 -31.91 -13.78 -34.16
CA LYS A 580 -31.86 -15.14 -34.70
C LYS A 580 -32.65 -16.13 -33.84
N TYR A 581 -32.44 -16.16 -32.52
CA TYR A 581 -33.18 -17.06 -31.62
C TYR A 581 -34.68 -16.68 -31.52
N GLU A 582 -35.05 -15.40 -31.55
CA GLU A 582 -36.45 -14.98 -31.66
C GLU A 582 -37.06 -15.40 -33.01
N GLY A 583 -36.29 -15.35 -34.10
CA GLY A 583 -36.65 -15.88 -35.42
C GLY A 583 -36.80 -17.40 -35.44
N GLU A 584 -35.91 -18.14 -34.79
CA GLU A 584 -35.99 -19.60 -34.62
C GLU A 584 -37.22 -19.98 -33.76
N VAL A 585 -37.49 -19.28 -32.66
CA VAL A 585 -38.70 -19.48 -31.84
C VAL A 585 -39.97 -19.15 -32.64
N GLN A 586 -39.98 -18.10 -33.47
CA GLN A 586 -41.10 -17.86 -34.39
C GLN A 586 -41.24 -18.94 -35.45
N ASN A 587 -40.14 -19.46 -35.99
CA ASN A 587 -40.16 -20.56 -36.96
C ASN A 587 -40.66 -21.85 -36.32
N PHE A 588 -40.22 -22.21 -35.12
CA PHE A 588 -40.75 -23.35 -34.37
C PHE A 588 -42.23 -23.18 -34.02
N ARG A 589 -42.69 -21.97 -33.68
CA ARG A 589 -44.13 -21.69 -33.50
C ARG A 589 -44.92 -21.86 -34.80
N LYS A 590 -44.43 -21.33 -35.92
CA LYS A 590 -45.07 -21.50 -37.24
C LYS A 590 -45.02 -22.94 -37.74
N GLU A 591 -43.97 -23.69 -37.42
CA GLU A 591 -43.85 -25.11 -37.75
C GLU A 591 -44.74 -25.96 -36.85
N LEU A 592 -44.94 -25.57 -35.58
CA LEU A 592 -45.92 -26.16 -34.67
C LEU A 592 -47.34 -25.89 -35.17
N GLU A 593 -47.70 -24.63 -35.44
CA GLU A 593 -49.00 -24.26 -36.03
C GLU A 593 -49.21 -24.97 -37.38
N ALA A 594 -48.19 -25.07 -38.23
CA ALA A 594 -48.28 -25.79 -39.50
C ALA A 594 -48.41 -27.31 -39.32
N LYS A 595 -47.82 -27.90 -38.26
CA LYS A 595 -47.98 -29.33 -37.93
C LYS A 595 -49.29 -29.62 -37.23
N GLU A 596 -49.82 -28.70 -36.43
CA GLU A 596 -51.18 -28.75 -35.86
C GLU A 596 -52.22 -28.60 -36.97
N GLN A 597 -52.05 -27.65 -37.89
CA GLN A 597 -52.92 -27.49 -39.06
C GLN A 597 -52.81 -28.68 -40.03
N LEU A 598 -51.60 -29.23 -40.23
CA LEU A 598 -51.40 -30.46 -40.99
C LEU A 598 -52.02 -31.66 -40.27
N ALA A 599 -51.97 -31.74 -38.94
CA ALA A 599 -52.65 -32.80 -38.18
C ALA A 599 -54.16 -32.67 -38.31
N GLU A 600 -54.72 -31.45 -38.22
CA GLU A 600 -56.15 -31.18 -38.38
C GLU A 600 -56.63 -31.44 -39.83
N ASP A 601 -55.82 -31.09 -40.83
CA ASP A 601 -56.09 -31.35 -42.24
C ASP A 601 -55.90 -32.83 -42.59
N VAL A 602 -54.93 -33.52 -41.99
CA VAL A 602 -54.78 -34.98 -42.08
C VAL A 602 -55.94 -35.67 -41.38
N GLU A 603 -56.42 -35.20 -40.22
CA GLU A 603 -57.62 -35.75 -39.58
C GLU A 603 -58.88 -35.51 -40.44
N LYS A 604 -59.04 -34.34 -41.06
CA LYS A 604 -60.13 -34.05 -42.00
C LYS A 604 -60.04 -34.92 -43.26
N GLU A 605 -58.86 -35.04 -43.87
CA GLU A 605 -58.62 -35.80 -45.10
C GLU A 605 -58.63 -37.32 -44.83
N VAL A 606 -58.17 -37.81 -43.69
CA VAL A 606 -58.35 -39.20 -43.23
C VAL A 606 -59.82 -39.46 -42.93
N SER A 607 -60.53 -38.56 -42.26
CA SER A 607 -61.99 -38.69 -42.03
C SER A 607 -62.80 -38.62 -43.33
N LYS A 608 -62.29 -37.97 -44.36
CA LYS A 608 -62.86 -37.95 -45.72
C LYS A 608 -62.50 -39.21 -46.50
N ARG A 609 -61.24 -39.65 -46.47
CA ARG A 609 -60.77 -40.89 -47.07
C ARG A 609 -61.34 -42.14 -46.43
N ILE A 610 -61.66 -42.15 -45.13
CA ILE A 610 -62.40 -43.24 -44.48
C ILE A 610 -63.82 -43.29 -45.04
N ARG A 611 -64.48 -42.14 -45.26
CA ARG A 611 -65.81 -42.07 -45.92
C ARG A 611 -65.76 -42.47 -47.39
N GLU A 612 -64.69 -42.15 -48.12
CA GLU A 612 -64.51 -42.54 -49.53
C GLU A 612 -64.08 -44.02 -49.67
N ALA A 613 -63.20 -44.52 -48.79
CA ALA A 613 -62.74 -45.92 -48.76
C ALA A 613 -63.81 -46.90 -48.28
N GLN A 614 -64.75 -46.46 -47.43
CA GLN A 614 -66.00 -47.19 -47.17
C GLN A 614 -66.83 -47.45 -48.44
N GLY A 615 -66.62 -46.66 -49.50
CA GLY A 615 -67.28 -46.84 -50.80
C GLY A 615 -66.56 -47.76 -51.79
N ASN A 616 -65.24 -48.00 -51.67
CA ASN A 616 -64.49 -48.73 -52.71
C ASN A 616 -63.22 -49.45 -52.22
N ALA A 617 -63.37 -50.36 -51.25
CA ALA A 617 -62.28 -51.11 -50.61
C ALA A 617 -61.42 -51.99 -51.55
N ALA A 618 -61.79 -52.18 -52.82
CA ALA A 618 -61.08 -53.03 -53.77
C ALA A 618 -59.84 -52.37 -54.41
N ALA A 619 -59.79 -51.03 -54.50
CA ALA A 619 -58.67 -50.35 -55.18
C ALA A 619 -57.38 -50.32 -54.34
N PHE A 620 -57.51 -50.17 -53.02
CA PHE A 620 -56.39 -49.94 -52.10
C PHE A 620 -55.38 -51.10 -52.03
N ILE A 621 -55.83 -52.35 -52.26
CA ILE A 621 -54.96 -53.54 -52.18
C ILE A 621 -54.05 -53.66 -53.42
N ALA A 622 -54.35 -52.98 -54.53
CA ALA A 622 -53.60 -53.11 -55.78
C ALA A 622 -52.28 -52.31 -55.82
N GLU A 623 -52.14 -51.24 -55.04
CA GLU A 623 -51.04 -50.27 -55.19
C GLU A 623 -49.80 -50.52 -54.30
N MET A 624 -49.87 -51.36 -53.26
CA MET A 624 -48.67 -51.68 -52.44
C MET A 624 -47.79 -52.82 -53.02
N ALA A 625 -48.08 -53.30 -54.23
CA ALA A 625 -47.38 -54.45 -54.84
C ALA A 625 -46.14 -54.09 -55.70
N PHE A 626 -45.83 -52.79 -55.85
CA PHE A 626 -44.58 -52.26 -56.42
C PHE A 626 -44.09 -51.17 -55.45
N VAL A 627 -42.83 -51.07 -55.04
CA VAL A 627 -41.62 -50.91 -55.85
C VAL A 627 -40.39 -51.55 -55.16
N ASN A 628 -39.44 -52.06 -55.97
CA ASN A 628 -38.16 -52.62 -55.52
C ASN A 628 -37.07 -51.55 -55.21
N VAL A 629 -36.18 -51.91 -54.28
CA VAL A 629 -34.73 -51.56 -54.15
C VAL A 629 -34.02 -51.51 -55.55
N PRO A 630 -32.83 -50.85 -55.78
CA PRO A 630 -31.67 -50.87 -54.86
C PRO A 630 -30.60 -49.73 -54.92
N SER A 631 -29.53 -49.94 -54.12
CA SER A 631 -28.09 -49.69 -54.45
C SER A 631 -27.49 -48.29 -54.21
N ARG A 632 -26.22 -48.14 -53.77
CA ARG A 632 -25.15 -49.11 -53.37
C ARG A 632 -23.97 -48.39 -52.66
N LEU A 633 -23.31 -49.06 -51.70
CA LEU A 633 -21.85 -48.99 -51.36
C LEU A 633 -21.24 -47.64 -50.87
N GLU A 634 -20.08 -47.57 -50.17
CA GLU A 634 -19.29 -48.63 -49.48
C GLU A 634 -18.46 -48.08 -48.30
N SER A 635 -18.54 -48.75 -47.15
CA SER A 635 -17.41 -49.03 -46.22
C SER A 635 -16.70 -47.82 -45.54
N GLN A 636 -15.76 -47.99 -44.59
CA GLN A 636 -15.18 -49.20 -43.97
C GLN A 636 -15.45 -49.29 -42.45
N MET A 637 -15.16 -50.48 -41.91
CA MET A 637 -15.00 -50.83 -40.50
C MET A 637 -13.61 -50.37 -40.01
N GLU A 638 -13.47 -50.04 -38.71
CA GLU A 638 -12.61 -50.82 -37.81
C GLU A 638 -12.88 -50.47 -36.34
N ASP A 639 -12.97 -51.50 -35.49
CA ASP A 639 -12.93 -51.36 -34.03
C ASP A 639 -11.58 -50.82 -33.57
N LYS A 640 -11.57 -49.99 -32.53
CA LYS A 640 -10.52 -50.03 -31.49
C LYS A 640 -11.01 -49.40 -30.19
N ASN A 641 -10.96 -50.19 -29.13
CA ASN A 641 -10.94 -49.67 -27.76
C ASN A 641 -9.75 -48.72 -27.62
N GLN A 642 -9.98 -47.43 -27.43
CA GLN A 642 -8.97 -46.56 -26.83
C GLN A 642 -9.12 -46.64 -25.31
N ILE A 643 -8.08 -47.17 -24.68
CA ILE A 643 -7.84 -47.05 -23.24
C ILE A 643 -7.39 -45.61 -23.02
N ASN A 644 -7.92 -44.94 -22.00
CA ASN A 644 -7.51 -43.57 -21.64
C ASN A 644 -6.02 -43.58 -21.22
N GLU A 645 -5.16 -42.87 -21.94
CA GLU A 645 -3.74 -42.69 -21.63
C GLU A 645 -3.45 -41.23 -21.28
N ILE A 646 -2.75 -40.96 -20.17
CA ILE A 646 -2.08 -39.66 -19.95
C ILE A 646 -0.85 -39.60 -20.85
N THR A 647 -0.56 -38.41 -21.37
CA THR A 647 0.73 -38.04 -21.96
C THR A 647 1.52 -37.13 -21.02
N LEU A 648 2.81 -37.44 -20.86
CA LEU A 648 3.80 -36.51 -20.30
C LEU A 648 4.31 -35.67 -21.48
N ASP A 649 3.58 -34.60 -21.82
CA ASP A 649 3.97 -33.73 -22.95
C ASP A 649 5.22 -32.93 -22.56
N ALA A 650 6.30 -33.15 -23.31
CA ALA A 650 7.38 -32.18 -23.40
C ALA A 650 6.81 -30.90 -24.01
N SER A 651 7.08 -29.76 -23.38
CA SER A 651 6.46 -28.45 -23.67
C SER A 651 6.82 -27.82 -25.03
N GLU A 652 7.54 -28.54 -25.89
CA GLU A 652 7.84 -28.17 -27.29
C GLU A 652 6.57 -27.87 -28.12
N ASN A 653 5.40 -28.36 -27.69
CA ASN A 653 4.11 -28.15 -28.37
C ASN A 653 3.39 -26.81 -28.05
N ILE A 654 3.91 -25.96 -27.15
CA ILE A 654 3.15 -24.80 -26.60
C ILE A 654 3.48 -23.48 -27.34
N GLY A 655 4.48 -23.47 -28.23
CA GLY A 655 4.89 -22.24 -28.95
C GLY A 655 5.64 -21.22 -28.08
N ILE A 656 6.13 -21.68 -26.91
CA ILE A 656 7.20 -21.03 -26.14
C ILE A 656 8.51 -21.49 -26.75
N PHE A 657 9.34 -20.55 -27.19
CA PHE A 657 10.69 -20.83 -27.67
C PHE A 657 11.65 -20.89 -26.48
N THR A 658 12.62 -21.79 -26.53
CA THR A 658 13.74 -21.80 -25.57
C THR A 658 15.03 -21.47 -26.30
N GLN A 659 15.87 -20.70 -25.63
CA GLN A 659 17.26 -20.47 -26.02
C GLN A 659 18.14 -20.93 -24.86
N ILE A 660 19.37 -21.32 -25.15
CA ILE A 660 20.35 -21.69 -24.11
C ILE A 660 21.13 -20.42 -23.77
N LYS A 661 21.23 -20.08 -22.48
CA LYS A 661 22.05 -18.96 -21.99
C LYS A 661 23.51 -19.16 -22.45
N GLU A 662 24.13 -18.12 -23.02
CA GLU A 662 25.52 -18.20 -23.51
C GLU A 662 26.51 -18.37 -22.33
N ASP A 663 26.23 -17.69 -21.22
CA ASP A 663 26.98 -17.80 -19.96
C ASP A 663 26.45 -18.96 -19.11
N ILE A 664 27.39 -19.68 -18.49
CA ILE A 664 27.11 -20.79 -17.58
C ILE A 664 27.04 -20.24 -16.14
N ASP A 665 26.01 -20.61 -15.40
CA ASP A 665 25.87 -20.25 -13.99
C ASP A 665 26.90 -21.04 -13.17
N GLU A 666 27.81 -20.33 -12.49
CA GLU A 666 28.86 -20.91 -11.65
C GLU A 666 28.41 -21.12 -10.19
N ASP A 667 27.41 -20.36 -9.73
CA ASP A 667 26.87 -20.43 -8.38
C ASP A 667 25.36 -20.12 -8.30
N TRP A 668 24.81 -20.32 -7.11
CA TRP A 668 23.41 -20.04 -6.78
C TRP A 668 22.99 -18.59 -6.98
N ASN A 669 23.90 -17.61 -6.88
CA ASN A 669 23.56 -16.21 -7.09
C ASN A 669 23.39 -15.93 -8.58
N MET A 670 24.25 -16.50 -9.45
CA MET A 670 24.04 -16.46 -10.90
C MET A 670 22.73 -17.16 -11.33
N THR A 671 22.36 -18.27 -10.68
CA THR A 671 21.04 -18.89 -10.91
C THR A 671 19.90 -18.02 -10.38
N LEU A 672 20.07 -17.28 -9.29
CA LEU A 672 19.08 -16.32 -8.82
C LEU A 672 18.94 -15.12 -9.78
N ASP A 673 20.04 -14.65 -10.36
CA ASP A 673 20.06 -13.65 -11.45
C ASP A 673 19.30 -14.18 -12.68
N SER A 674 19.57 -15.43 -13.11
CA SER A 674 18.83 -16.10 -14.19
C SER A 674 17.33 -16.17 -13.92
N ILE A 675 16.90 -16.43 -12.68
CA ILE A 675 15.47 -16.48 -12.34
C ILE A 675 14.85 -15.09 -12.42
N GLU A 676 15.53 -14.05 -11.92
CA GLU A 676 15.04 -12.67 -11.97
C GLU A 676 14.78 -12.20 -13.41
N ASP A 677 15.76 -12.39 -14.31
CA ASP A 677 15.65 -12.01 -15.72
C ASP A 677 14.47 -12.74 -16.41
N GLU A 678 14.33 -14.05 -16.19
CA GLU A 678 13.28 -14.84 -16.82
C GLU A 678 11.89 -14.58 -16.22
N LEU A 679 11.80 -14.23 -14.93
CA LEU A 679 10.55 -13.75 -14.32
C LEU A 679 10.11 -12.41 -14.91
N ILE A 680 11.05 -11.50 -15.19
CA ILE A 680 10.75 -10.24 -15.89
C ILE A 680 10.15 -10.55 -17.26
N GLU A 681 10.75 -11.47 -18.03
CA GLU A 681 10.21 -11.90 -19.32
C GLU A 681 8.86 -12.65 -19.20
N ALA A 682 8.60 -13.37 -18.11
CA ALA A 682 7.27 -13.91 -17.79
C ALA A 682 6.22 -12.85 -17.41
N GLY A 683 6.61 -11.57 -17.40
CA GLY A 683 5.73 -10.43 -17.16
C GLY A 683 5.65 -9.95 -15.72
N VAL A 684 6.54 -10.43 -14.85
CA VAL A 684 6.71 -9.89 -13.48
C VAL A 684 7.35 -8.51 -13.55
N MET A 685 6.85 -7.56 -12.77
CA MET A 685 7.42 -6.24 -12.62
C MET A 685 8.86 -6.33 -12.09
N ALA A 686 9.79 -5.59 -12.69
CA ALA A 686 11.20 -5.59 -12.27
C ALA A 686 11.42 -5.25 -10.77
N THR A 687 10.51 -4.48 -10.15
CA THR A 687 10.53 -4.18 -8.71
C THR A 687 10.27 -5.39 -7.81
N PHE A 688 9.59 -6.42 -8.33
CA PHE A 688 9.21 -7.63 -7.61
C PHE A 688 9.91 -8.89 -8.12
N ALA A 689 10.64 -8.81 -9.25
CA ALA A 689 11.35 -9.93 -9.84
C ALA A 689 12.41 -10.54 -8.90
N ARG A 690 13.36 -9.76 -8.34
CA ARG A 690 14.36 -10.29 -7.38
C ARG A 690 13.72 -10.92 -6.14
N PRO A 691 12.80 -10.26 -5.41
CA PRO A 691 12.17 -10.85 -4.23
C PRO A 691 11.36 -12.12 -4.54
N MET A 692 10.60 -12.11 -5.65
CA MET A 692 9.85 -13.29 -6.10
C MET A 692 10.77 -14.43 -6.51
N ALA A 693 11.86 -14.14 -7.23
CA ALA A 693 12.89 -15.12 -7.59
C ALA A 693 13.48 -15.79 -6.34
N ALA A 694 13.84 -15.00 -5.33
CA ALA A 694 14.37 -15.51 -4.07
C ALA A 694 13.33 -16.36 -3.31
N TYR A 695 12.06 -15.96 -3.31
CA TYR A 695 10.98 -16.72 -2.69
C TYR A 695 10.74 -18.08 -3.38
N LEU A 696 10.61 -18.08 -4.72
CA LEU A 696 10.41 -19.30 -5.50
C LEU A 696 11.62 -20.24 -5.41
N TYR A 697 12.84 -19.71 -5.48
CA TYR A 697 14.06 -20.52 -5.39
C TYR A 697 14.25 -21.12 -4.00
N SER A 698 13.95 -20.34 -2.95
CA SER A 698 13.92 -20.83 -1.56
C SER A 698 12.89 -21.96 -1.38
N ALA A 699 11.67 -21.82 -1.92
CA ALA A 699 10.65 -22.86 -1.89
C ALA A 699 11.08 -24.16 -2.62
N TYR A 700 11.74 -24.02 -3.78
CA TYR A 700 12.31 -25.13 -4.54
C TYR A 700 13.40 -25.89 -3.74
N LEU A 701 14.36 -25.17 -3.16
CA LEU A 701 15.43 -25.78 -2.36
C LEU A 701 14.93 -26.49 -1.09
N ILE A 702 13.85 -25.97 -0.49
CA ILE A 702 13.21 -26.56 0.71
C ILE A 702 12.31 -27.74 0.35
N GLY A 703 11.86 -27.88 -0.92
CA GLY A 703 10.85 -28.86 -1.31
C GLY A 703 9.47 -28.53 -0.73
N SER A 704 9.05 -27.27 -0.87
CA SER A 704 7.72 -26.80 -0.45
C SER A 704 6.94 -26.31 -1.65
N ASP A 705 6.11 -27.21 -2.18
CA ASP A 705 5.29 -27.02 -3.36
C ASP A 705 4.42 -25.76 -3.27
N LEU A 706 4.16 -25.14 -4.41
CA LEU A 706 3.51 -23.84 -4.51
C LEU A 706 2.23 -23.91 -5.34
N LEU A 707 1.34 -22.96 -5.09
CA LEU A 707 0.16 -22.71 -5.89
C LEU A 707 0.24 -21.26 -6.37
N LEU A 708 0.66 -21.06 -7.63
CA LEU A 708 0.66 -19.75 -8.27
C LEU A 708 -0.75 -19.44 -8.74
N THR A 709 -1.31 -18.32 -8.30
CA THR A 709 -2.68 -17.95 -8.64
C THR A 709 -2.74 -16.53 -9.19
N GLY A 710 -3.36 -16.38 -10.36
CA GLY A 710 -3.48 -15.10 -11.04
C GLY A 710 -3.00 -15.09 -12.50
N PRO A 711 -2.81 -13.90 -13.11
CA PRO A 711 -2.30 -13.75 -14.46
C PRO A 711 -0.87 -14.28 -14.57
N ASN A 712 -0.51 -14.78 -15.75
CA ASN A 712 0.82 -15.31 -16.09
C ASN A 712 1.34 -16.45 -15.19
N ALA A 713 0.53 -17.06 -14.31
CA ALA A 713 0.97 -18.11 -13.39
C ALA A 713 1.71 -19.28 -14.10
N GLU A 714 1.21 -19.73 -15.26
CA GLU A 714 1.91 -20.72 -16.09
C GLU A 714 3.26 -20.21 -16.62
N ALA A 715 3.27 -18.99 -17.16
CA ALA A 715 4.47 -18.38 -17.75
C ALA A 715 5.59 -18.23 -16.70
N ILE A 716 5.23 -17.79 -15.50
CA ILE A 716 6.11 -17.67 -14.33
C ILE A 716 6.69 -19.04 -13.94
N ALA A 717 5.85 -20.09 -13.86
CA ALA A 717 6.31 -21.45 -13.57
C ALA A 717 7.23 -22.02 -14.66
N GLN A 718 6.96 -21.71 -15.93
CA GLN A 718 7.78 -22.13 -17.07
C GLN A 718 9.15 -21.42 -17.11
N ALA A 719 9.16 -20.10 -16.93
CA ALA A 719 10.36 -19.28 -16.82
C ALA A 719 11.24 -19.72 -15.64
N PHE A 720 10.65 -19.89 -14.45
CA PHE A 720 11.33 -20.41 -13.26
C PHE A 720 11.99 -21.78 -13.53
N SER A 721 11.30 -22.70 -14.20
CA SER A 721 11.88 -24.00 -14.56
C SER A 721 13.03 -23.87 -15.55
N CYS A 722 12.90 -23.01 -16.56
CA CYS A 722 13.94 -22.75 -17.55
C CYS A 722 15.21 -22.20 -16.88
N ALA A 723 15.05 -21.25 -15.94
CA ALA A 723 16.14 -20.64 -15.17
C ALA A 723 16.77 -21.54 -14.09
N VAL A 724 16.02 -22.47 -13.47
CA VAL A 724 16.53 -23.34 -12.39
C VAL A 724 17.06 -24.69 -12.90
N THR A 725 16.40 -25.27 -13.91
CA THR A 725 16.66 -26.65 -14.37
C THR A 725 17.24 -26.73 -15.78
N GLY A 726 17.39 -25.59 -16.47
CA GLY A 726 17.75 -25.53 -17.89
C GLY A 726 16.68 -26.07 -18.83
N LYS A 727 15.45 -26.29 -18.33
CA LYS A 727 14.33 -26.90 -19.08
C LYS A 727 13.00 -26.33 -18.63
N LEU A 728 12.07 -26.19 -19.57
CA LEU A 728 10.67 -25.93 -19.29
C LEU A 728 10.06 -27.03 -18.41
N ALA A 729 9.07 -26.66 -17.59
CA ALA A 729 8.39 -27.55 -16.65
C ALA A 729 7.50 -28.56 -17.39
N GLN A 730 7.45 -29.78 -16.85
CA GLN A 730 6.49 -30.80 -17.31
C GLN A 730 5.08 -30.41 -16.89
N LYS A 731 4.09 -30.63 -17.76
CA LYS A 731 2.68 -30.34 -17.44
C LYS A 731 1.90 -31.61 -17.09
N LEU A 732 0.99 -31.47 -16.14
CA LEU A 732 0.07 -32.50 -15.69
C LEU A 732 -1.36 -31.96 -15.81
N GLN A 733 -2.14 -32.52 -16.75
CA GLN A 733 -3.49 -32.05 -17.09
C GLN A 733 -4.53 -33.11 -16.72
N TYR A 734 -5.62 -32.68 -16.07
CA TYR A 734 -6.68 -33.61 -15.62
C TYR A 734 -7.34 -34.42 -16.76
N LYS A 735 -7.52 -33.82 -17.95
CA LYS A 735 -8.33 -34.36 -19.07
C LYS A 735 -8.07 -35.83 -19.45
N ASN A 736 -6.89 -36.36 -19.13
CA ASN A 736 -6.50 -37.71 -19.49
C ASN A 736 -6.28 -38.68 -18.30
N ALA A 737 -6.58 -38.33 -17.03
CA ALA A 737 -5.87 -38.92 -15.88
C ALA A 737 -6.39 -40.23 -15.21
N PRO A 738 -5.84 -41.45 -15.48
CA PRO A 738 -5.87 -42.55 -14.52
C PRO A 738 -4.69 -42.47 -13.55
N ASN A 739 -4.97 -42.72 -12.27
CA ASN A 739 -4.05 -42.90 -11.14
C ASN A 739 -2.67 -42.21 -11.26
N LEU A 740 -2.54 -41.05 -10.61
CA LEU A 740 -1.30 -40.27 -10.42
C LEU A 740 -0.06 -41.09 -10.01
N GLU A 741 -0.25 -42.24 -9.37
CA GLU A 741 0.80 -43.18 -8.99
C GLU A 741 1.59 -43.78 -10.17
N TYR A 742 1.02 -43.82 -11.39
CA TYR A 742 1.74 -44.18 -12.61
C TYR A 742 2.77 -43.09 -13.02
N TYR A 743 2.47 -41.81 -12.78
CA TYR A 743 3.34 -40.67 -13.09
C TYR A 743 4.50 -40.52 -12.11
N LYS A 744 4.30 -40.91 -10.85
CA LYS A 744 5.33 -40.90 -9.81
C LYS A 744 6.63 -41.62 -10.24
N ASN A 745 6.56 -42.63 -11.09
CA ASN A 745 7.73 -43.37 -11.58
C ASN A 745 8.40 -42.77 -12.82
N GLN A 746 7.76 -41.80 -13.49
CA GLN A 746 8.28 -41.13 -14.70
C GLN A 746 8.89 -39.77 -14.40
N ILE A 747 8.50 -39.16 -13.27
CA ILE A 747 9.02 -37.90 -12.79
C ILE A 747 10.35 -38.14 -12.08
N HIS A 748 11.42 -37.54 -12.59
CA HIS A 748 12.75 -37.64 -11.97
C HIS A 748 12.90 -36.62 -10.83
N LYS A 749 13.77 -36.94 -9.87
CA LYS A 749 14.12 -36.04 -8.76
C LYS A 749 14.57 -34.67 -9.28
N GLY A 750 14.03 -33.59 -8.72
CA GLY A 750 14.36 -32.21 -9.11
C GLY A 750 13.69 -31.73 -10.40
N THR A 751 12.77 -32.52 -10.98
CA THR A 751 11.90 -32.01 -12.06
C THR A 751 10.90 -31.01 -11.48
N ILE A 752 10.59 -29.95 -12.22
CA ILE A 752 9.47 -29.06 -11.92
C ILE A 752 8.24 -29.50 -12.71
N VAL A 753 7.11 -29.65 -12.03
CA VAL A 753 5.85 -30.14 -12.59
C VAL A 753 4.74 -29.12 -12.35
N ILE A 754 4.15 -28.61 -13.44
CA ILE A 754 2.97 -27.76 -13.41
C ILE A 754 1.72 -28.63 -13.33
N ILE A 755 0.85 -28.37 -12.36
CA ILE A 755 -0.47 -29.00 -12.21
C ILE A 755 -1.53 -28.00 -12.69
N GLU A 756 -2.16 -28.29 -13.82
CA GLU A 756 -3.28 -27.50 -14.36
C GLU A 756 -4.61 -27.89 -13.71
N GLU A 757 -5.44 -26.91 -13.36
CA GLU A 757 -6.72 -27.12 -12.66
C GLU A 757 -6.58 -27.98 -11.37
N PRO A 758 -5.74 -27.57 -10.40
CA PRO A 758 -5.48 -28.33 -9.18
C PRO A 758 -6.74 -28.57 -8.31
N PHE A 759 -7.79 -27.78 -8.50
CA PHE A 759 -9.07 -27.88 -7.79
C PHE A 759 -10.15 -28.66 -8.54
N ASN A 760 -9.84 -29.25 -9.70
CA ASN A 760 -10.81 -30.05 -10.45
C ASN A 760 -11.34 -31.22 -9.59
N ALA A 761 -12.66 -31.27 -9.40
CA ALA A 761 -13.33 -32.12 -8.41
C ALA A 761 -13.00 -33.62 -8.54
N GLU A 762 -12.64 -34.06 -9.74
CA GLU A 762 -12.35 -35.46 -10.09
C GLU A 762 -10.97 -35.94 -9.60
N TRP A 763 -10.03 -35.02 -9.32
CA TRP A 763 -8.67 -35.38 -8.87
C TRP A 763 -8.06 -34.53 -7.75
N VAL A 764 -8.72 -33.45 -7.31
CA VAL A 764 -8.31 -32.61 -6.15
C VAL A 764 -8.02 -33.43 -4.89
N SER A 765 -8.74 -34.53 -4.68
CA SER A 765 -8.54 -35.46 -3.55
C SER A 765 -7.26 -36.31 -3.66
N GLN A 766 -6.70 -36.46 -4.85
CA GLN A 766 -5.51 -37.26 -5.12
C GLN A 766 -4.22 -36.42 -5.11
N ILE A 767 -4.29 -35.13 -5.45
CA ILE A 767 -3.12 -34.24 -5.55
C ILE A 767 -2.33 -34.15 -4.23
N PRO A 768 -2.93 -33.94 -3.04
CA PRO A 768 -2.19 -33.94 -1.76
C PRO A 768 -1.38 -35.22 -1.54
N ASN A 769 -1.91 -36.37 -1.94
CA ASN A 769 -1.19 -37.66 -1.84
C ASN A 769 -0.09 -37.77 -2.89
N PHE A 770 -0.28 -37.28 -4.11
CA PHE A 770 0.76 -37.25 -5.14
C PHE A 770 1.93 -36.34 -4.75
N VAL A 771 1.63 -35.09 -4.36
CA VAL A 771 2.60 -34.07 -3.96
C VAL A 771 3.41 -34.52 -2.73
N ALA A 772 2.75 -35.07 -1.70
CA ALA A 772 3.44 -35.58 -0.52
C ALA A 772 4.35 -36.81 -0.77
N ASN A 773 4.29 -37.42 -1.96
CA ASN A 773 4.96 -38.67 -2.30
C ASN A 773 5.89 -38.59 -3.52
N THR A 774 6.00 -37.44 -4.19
CA THR A 774 6.88 -37.23 -5.34
C THR A 774 8.22 -36.61 -4.92
N GLU A 775 9.25 -36.72 -5.78
CA GLU A 775 10.53 -36.02 -5.62
C GLU A 775 10.69 -34.84 -6.63
N ALA A 776 9.58 -34.47 -7.29
CA ALA A 776 9.47 -33.22 -8.03
C ALA A 776 9.06 -32.05 -7.14
N PHE A 777 9.37 -30.84 -7.61
CA PHE A 777 8.76 -29.62 -7.10
C PHE A 777 7.50 -29.32 -7.90
N CYS A 778 6.33 -29.40 -7.25
CA CYS A 778 5.05 -29.18 -7.91
C CYS A 778 4.61 -27.72 -7.80
N ILE A 779 4.14 -27.17 -8.92
CA ILE A 779 3.55 -25.84 -9.01
C ILE A 779 2.12 -26.00 -9.52
N GLY A 780 1.13 -25.85 -8.65
CA GLY A 780 -0.27 -25.70 -9.07
C GLY A 780 -0.47 -24.34 -9.72
N ILE A 781 -1.26 -24.28 -10.79
CA ILE A 781 -1.65 -23.00 -11.40
C ILE A 781 -3.17 -22.85 -11.47
N HIS A 782 -3.66 -21.67 -11.11
CA HIS A 782 -5.09 -21.35 -11.12
C HIS A 782 -5.31 -19.86 -11.50
N PRO A 783 -6.33 -19.49 -12.29
CA PRO A 783 -6.46 -18.12 -12.81
C PRO A 783 -7.03 -17.07 -11.83
N PHE A 784 -7.76 -17.46 -10.77
CA PHE A 784 -8.52 -16.51 -9.93
C PHE A 784 -8.24 -16.71 -8.43
N ILE A 785 -7.86 -15.65 -7.72
CA ILE A 785 -7.51 -15.70 -6.29
C ILE A 785 -8.74 -15.95 -5.40
N GLU A 786 -9.92 -15.55 -5.84
CA GLU A 786 -11.19 -15.65 -5.12
C GLU A 786 -11.58 -17.12 -4.87
N ASP A 787 -11.34 -17.99 -5.84
CA ASP A 787 -11.67 -19.42 -5.78
C ASP A 787 -10.93 -20.12 -4.63
N LEU A 788 -9.71 -19.68 -4.28
CA LEU A 788 -8.93 -20.28 -3.19
C LEU A 788 -9.64 -20.16 -1.84
N GLN A 789 -10.55 -19.19 -1.66
CA GLN A 789 -11.29 -19.01 -0.41
C GLN A 789 -12.36 -20.10 -0.19
N ILE A 790 -12.90 -20.69 -1.25
CA ILE A 790 -13.90 -21.77 -1.16
C ILE A 790 -13.26 -23.17 -1.05
N GLU A 791 -11.96 -23.27 -1.28
CA GLU A 791 -11.21 -24.51 -1.26
C GLU A 791 -10.88 -25.01 0.17
N PRO A 792 -10.71 -26.33 0.38
CA PRO A 792 -10.39 -26.86 1.70
C PRO A 792 -9.06 -26.30 2.23
N ARG A 793 -9.10 -25.54 3.33
CA ARG A 793 -7.91 -24.95 3.98
C ARG A 793 -6.77 -25.93 4.27
N SER A 794 -7.08 -27.22 4.38
CA SER A 794 -6.09 -28.30 4.53
C SER A 794 -5.19 -28.49 3.30
N TYR A 795 -5.64 -28.10 2.11
CA TYR A 795 -4.90 -28.15 0.84
C TYR A 795 -3.62 -27.29 0.92
N PHE A 796 -3.71 -26.12 1.55
CA PHE A 796 -2.58 -25.19 1.75
C PHE A 796 -1.50 -25.69 2.73
N ASN A 797 -1.63 -26.92 3.26
CA ASN A 797 -0.52 -27.61 3.92
C ASN A 797 0.45 -28.27 2.93
N TYR A 798 -0.06 -28.61 1.75
CA TYR A 798 0.66 -29.33 0.70
C TYR A 798 1.27 -28.35 -0.28
N MET A 799 0.46 -27.43 -0.83
CA MET A 799 0.87 -26.40 -1.78
C MET A 799 0.59 -25.00 -1.20
N LEU A 800 1.63 -24.18 -1.02
CA LEU A 800 1.48 -22.84 -0.43
C LEU A 800 1.03 -21.82 -1.48
N PRO A 801 -0.01 -21.00 -1.21
CA PRO A 801 -0.49 -20.01 -2.17
C PRO A 801 0.52 -18.86 -2.37
N VAL A 802 0.65 -18.39 -3.61
CA VAL A 802 1.40 -17.20 -4.01
C VAL A 802 0.59 -16.50 -5.10
N PHE A 803 0.31 -15.21 -4.93
CA PHE A 803 -0.50 -14.46 -5.89
C PHE A 803 0.38 -13.75 -6.92
N THR A 804 -0.06 -13.77 -8.18
CA THR A 804 0.64 -13.10 -9.29
C THR A 804 -0.02 -11.79 -9.71
N ASP A 805 -1.30 -11.58 -9.36
CA ASP A 805 -2.09 -10.36 -9.60
C ASP A 805 -1.34 -9.08 -9.22
N SER A 806 -0.73 -9.06 -8.03
CA SER A 806 -0.03 -7.90 -7.48
C SER A 806 1.44 -7.78 -7.88
N VAL A 807 1.92 -8.55 -8.86
CA VAL A 807 3.31 -8.47 -9.34
C VAL A 807 3.46 -8.52 -10.86
N VAL A 808 2.37 -8.65 -11.62
CA VAL A 808 2.37 -8.76 -13.09
C VAL A 808 1.80 -7.48 -13.73
N ASP A 809 2.55 -6.85 -14.63
CA ASP A 809 2.12 -5.62 -15.35
C ASP A 809 2.00 -5.79 -16.87
N ARG A 810 2.47 -6.91 -17.43
CA ARG A 810 2.57 -7.14 -18.87
C ARG A 810 2.31 -8.59 -19.27
N ALA A 811 1.92 -8.80 -20.53
CA ALA A 811 1.81 -10.13 -21.10
C ALA A 811 3.19 -10.81 -21.20
N PRO A 812 3.28 -12.14 -21.03
CA PRO A 812 4.56 -12.84 -21.00
C PRO A 812 5.21 -12.89 -22.38
N ALA A 813 6.55 -12.93 -22.38
CA ALA A 813 7.35 -13.21 -23.56
C ALA A 813 7.06 -14.61 -24.10
N LYS A 814 7.33 -14.80 -25.39
CA LYS A 814 7.24 -16.11 -26.06
C LYS A 814 8.58 -16.84 -26.14
N SER A 815 9.61 -16.34 -25.46
CA SER A 815 10.94 -16.95 -25.44
C SER A 815 11.54 -16.82 -24.05
N TYR A 816 12.20 -17.87 -23.57
CA TYR A 816 12.93 -17.89 -22.30
C TYR A 816 14.37 -18.38 -22.50
N MET A 817 15.33 -17.84 -21.74
CA MET A 817 16.71 -18.31 -21.70
C MET A 817 16.86 -19.38 -20.61
N CYS A 818 17.08 -20.63 -21.03
CA CYS A 818 17.32 -21.73 -20.12
C CYS A 818 18.79 -21.73 -19.69
N SER A 819 19.02 -21.78 -18.39
CA SER A 819 20.35 -21.75 -17.79
C SER A 819 21.11 -23.07 -18.01
N LEU A 820 22.43 -23.00 -17.92
CA LEU A 820 23.31 -24.15 -17.78
C LEU A 820 24.13 -23.96 -16.51
N LYS A 821 24.19 -24.98 -15.66
CA LYS A 821 25.04 -24.98 -14.46
C LYS A 821 26.43 -25.54 -14.78
N ALA A 822 27.46 -24.96 -14.18
CA ALA A 822 28.84 -25.44 -14.32
C ALA A 822 29.05 -26.82 -13.68
N ASP A 823 30.03 -27.59 -14.17
CA ASP A 823 30.42 -28.89 -13.58
C ASP A 823 30.83 -28.78 -12.10
N ASN A 824 31.28 -27.58 -11.67
CA ASN A 824 31.72 -27.25 -10.32
C ASN A 824 30.77 -26.25 -9.61
N TYR A 825 29.50 -26.23 -10.00
CA TYR A 825 28.49 -25.29 -9.49
C TYR A 825 28.41 -25.26 -7.95
N VAL A 826 28.36 -24.05 -7.38
CA VAL A 826 28.23 -23.85 -5.93
C VAL A 826 26.76 -23.70 -5.52
N GLU A 827 26.19 -24.78 -4.99
CA GLU A 827 24.82 -24.80 -4.44
C GLU A 827 24.65 -23.88 -3.21
N TYR A 828 23.42 -23.39 -3.01
CA TYR A 828 23.06 -22.60 -1.84
C TYR A 828 22.85 -23.48 -0.60
N GLU A 829 23.64 -23.26 0.45
CA GLU A 829 23.45 -23.91 1.75
C GLU A 829 22.33 -23.23 2.54
N TYR A 830 21.08 -23.67 2.33
CA TYR A 830 19.92 -23.09 3.01
C TYR A 830 19.91 -23.36 4.52
N ALA A 831 19.59 -22.32 5.29
CA ALA A 831 19.57 -22.34 6.75
C ALA A 831 18.29 -22.99 7.29
N LEU A 832 18.46 -24.00 8.16
CA LEU A 832 17.37 -24.74 8.82
C LEU A 832 16.89 -24.11 10.13
N ASP A 833 17.65 -23.17 10.69
CA ASP A 833 17.42 -22.49 11.96
C ASP A 833 16.88 -21.06 11.78
N LYS A 834 17.15 -20.43 10.63
CA LYS A 834 16.57 -19.15 10.24
C LYS A 834 15.05 -19.30 10.06
N LYS A 835 14.29 -18.70 10.97
CA LYS A 835 12.83 -18.71 11.00
C LYS A 835 12.32 -17.28 11.10
N ASP A 836 11.53 -16.85 10.13
CA ASP A 836 10.86 -15.55 10.20
C ASP A 836 9.35 -15.65 10.39
N ASN A 837 8.71 -14.53 10.76
CA ASN A 837 7.26 -14.37 10.91
C ASN A 837 6.53 -15.36 11.83
N SER A 838 7.24 -16.11 12.67
CA SER A 838 6.66 -17.15 13.55
C SER A 838 5.49 -16.66 14.42
N LYS A 839 5.50 -15.39 14.84
CA LYS A 839 4.38 -14.78 15.59
C LYS A 839 3.15 -14.53 14.72
N ALA A 840 3.33 -13.97 13.51
CA ALA A 840 2.25 -13.69 12.57
C ALA A 840 1.59 -14.99 12.10
N LEU A 841 2.39 -15.99 11.73
CA LEU A 841 1.91 -17.31 11.32
C LEU A 841 1.14 -18.04 12.44
N SER A 842 1.48 -17.83 13.71
CA SER A 842 0.66 -18.33 14.83
C SER A 842 -0.72 -17.67 14.92
N ILE A 843 -0.83 -16.40 14.55
CA ILE A 843 -2.07 -15.60 14.65
C ILE A 843 -3.00 -15.92 13.48
N LEU A 844 -2.45 -16.16 12.29
CA LEU A 844 -3.17 -16.69 11.13
C LEU A 844 -3.49 -18.20 11.25
N HIS A 845 -3.43 -18.76 12.47
CA HIS A 845 -3.71 -20.17 12.80
C HIS A 845 -3.03 -21.20 11.87
N VAL A 846 -1.87 -20.86 11.30
CA VAL A 846 -1.20 -21.67 10.28
C VAL A 846 -0.80 -23.02 10.89
N PRO A 847 -1.22 -24.16 10.31
CA PRO A 847 -0.86 -25.47 10.84
C PRO A 847 0.66 -25.69 10.86
N ALA A 848 1.14 -26.46 11.83
CA ALA A 848 2.57 -26.56 12.14
C ALA A 848 3.49 -26.91 10.95
N ILE A 849 3.00 -27.67 9.96
CA ILE A 849 3.77 -28.04 8.78
C ILE A 849 3.89 -26.88 7.78
N ALA A 850 2.77 -26.25 7.40
CA ALA A 850 2.74 -25.05 6.56
C ALA A 850 3.52 -23.91 7.22
N LYS A 851 3.36 -23.73 8.53
CA LYS A 851 4.08 -22.73 9.32
C LYS A 851 5.59 -22.94 9.23
N LYS A 852 6.08 -24.17 9.46
CA LYS A 852 7.51 -24.47 9.37
C LYS A 852 8.05 -24.24 7.94
N ARG A 853 7.27 -24.56 6.91
CA ARG A 853 7.64 -24.30 5.50
C ARG A 853 7.77 -22.80 5.26
N LEU A 854 6.74 -22.00 5.57
CA LEU A 854 6.75 -20.53 5.42
C LEU A 854 7.88 -19.87 6.24
N GLU A 855 8.10 -20.28 7.48
CA GLU A 855 9.21 -19.78 8.33
C GLU A 855 10.58 -19.95 7.65
N LEU A 856 10.81 -21.09 6.98
CA LEU A 856 12.06 -21.41 6.29
C LEU A 856 12.16 -20.71 4.93
N ILE A 857 11.07 -20.66 4.15
CA ILE A 857 11.07 -20.03 2.82
C ILE A 857 11.41 -18.55 2.94
N VAL A 858 10.68 -17.82 3.79
CA VAL A 858 10.91 -16.41 4.06
C VAL A 858 12.28 -16.16 4.68
N GLY A 859 12.68 -16.99 5.66
CA GLY A 859 13.99 -16.89 6.30
C GLY A 859 15.15 -16.98 5.30
N ASN A 860 15.06 -17.88 4.33
CA ASN A 860 16.09 -18.06 3.29
C ASN A 860 15.96 -17.06 2.13
N MET A 861 14.74 -16.59 1.79
CA MET A 861 14.53 -15.47 0.86
C MET A 861 15.33 -14.24 1.33
N HIS A 862 15.19 -13.84 2.60
CA HIS A 862 15.97 -12.73 3.16
C HIS A 862 17.47 -12.97 3.20
N LEU A 863 17.92 -14.21 3.46
CA LEU A 863 19.35 -14.55 3.39
C LEU A 863 19.91 -14.46 1.95
N MET A 864 19.11 -14.77 0.93
CA MET A 864 19.49 -14.56 -0.49
C MET A 864 19.48 -13.09 -0.89
N LEU A 865 18.51 -12.30 -0.41
CA LEU A 865 18.40 -10.86 -0.70
C LEU A 865 19.41 -10.00 0.07
N GLY A 866 19.92 -10.49 1.21
CA GLY A 866 20.77 -9.72 2.12
C GLY A 866 20.01 -8.64 2.91
N ASP A 867 18.69 -8.72 2.97
CA ASP A 867 17.80 -7.77 3.67
C ASP A 867 16.95 -8.44 4.76
N SER A 868 16.02 -7.67 5.33
CA SER A 868 14.92 -8.18 6.16
C SER A 868 13.65 -7.36 5.88
N ASN A 869 13.33 -7.16 4.61
CA ASN A 869 12.22 -6.30 4.20
C ASN A 869 10.86 -7.01 4.35
N THR A 870 10.19 -6.74 5.46
CA THR A 870 8.87 -7.30 5.82
C THR A 870 7.73 -6.95 4.86
N ASP A 871 7.92 -6.02 3.92
CA ASP A 871 6.98 -5.80 2.81
C ASP A 871 6.84 -7.06 1.94
N TYR A 872 7.94 -7.77 1.68
CA TYR A 872 7.95 -8.98 0.85
C TYR A 872 7.33 -10.18 1.58
N ASP A 873 7.43 -10.22 2.91
CA ASP A 873 6.75 -11.21 3.75
C ASP A 873 5.24 -11.10 3.62
N VAL A 874 4.73 -9.87 3.63
CA VAL A 874 3.31 -9.62 3.40
C VAL A 874 2.94 -10.04 1.98
N MET A 875 3.66 -9.58 0.96
CA MET A 875 3.37 -9.86 -0.45
C MET A 875 3.35 -11.36 -0.81
N PHE A 876 4.38 -12.13 -0.45
CA PHE A 876 4.56 -13.49 -0.97
C PHE A 876 4.12 -14.61 -0.02
N ALA A 877 4.02 -14.35 1.29
CA ALA A 877 3.73 -15.36 2.30
C ALA A 877 2.45 -15.09 3.10
N LEU A 878 2.35 -13.92 3.73
CA LEU A 878 1.29 -13.66 4.72
C LEU A 878 -0.04 -13.29 4.06
N LEU A 879 -0.05 -12.42 3.05
CA LEU A 879 -1.27 -12.03 2.34
C LEU A 879 -1.87 -13.20 1.55
N PRO A 880 -1.12 -13.94 0.69
CA PRO A 880 -1.69 -15.07 -0.04
C PRO A 880 -2.30 -16.12 0.90
N TYR A 881 -1.63 -16.42 2.01
CA TYR A 881 -2.16 -17.37 3.00
C TYR A 881 -3.38 -16.83 3.76
N ALA A 882 -3.34 -15.56 4.21
CA ALA A 882 -4.45 -14.94 4.92
C ALA A 882 -5.70 -14.82 4.03
N TYR A 883 -5.53 -14.41 2.77
CA TYR A 883 -6.62 -14.34 1.79
C TYR A 883 -7.22 -15.71 1.51
N SER A 884 -6.39 -16.68 1.10
CA SER A 884 -6.84 -18.05 0.78
C SER A 884 -7.51 -18.77 1.97
N THR A 885 -7.25 -18.34 3.21
CA THR A 885 -7.88 -18.93 4.40
C THR A 885 -8.98 -18.08 5.05
N MET A 886 -9.41 -16.98 4.40
CA MET A 886 -10.38 -16.01 4.93
C MET A 886 -9.97 -15.45 6.31
N GLN A 887 -8.71 -15.04 6.45
CA GLN A 887 -8.09 -14.48 7.66
C GLN A 887 -7.42 -13.10 7.41
N THR A 888 -7.79 -12.40 6.33
CA THR A 888 -7.28 -11.05 6.01
C THR A 888 -7.49 -10.04 7.13
N GLN A 889 -8.63 -10.10 7.83
CA GLN A 889 -8.90 -9.25 9.00
C GLN A 889 -7.81 -9.38 10.09
N LEU A 890 -7.35 -10.59 10.37
CA LEU A 890 -6.27 -10.82 11.34
C LEU A 890 -4.92 -10.27 10.87
N LEU A 891 -4.68 -10.26 9.54
CA LEU A 891 -3.50 -9.62 8.96
C LEU A 891 -3.60 -8.09 9.06
N ASN A 892 -4.77 -7.52 8.77
CA ASN A 892 -5.04 -6.08 8.88
C ASN A 892 -4.86 -5.59 10.33
N GLU A 893 -5.39 -6.31 11.31
CA GLU A 893 -5.18 -6.03 12.74
C GLU A 893 -3.69 -6.00 13.11
N MET A 894 -2.88 -6.95 12.61
CA MET A 894 -1.44 -7.02 12.88
C MET A 894 -0.62 -5.87 12.27
N ILE A 895 -1.13 -5.26 11.19
CA ILE A 895 -0.54 -4.13 10.46
C ILE A 895 -0.98 -2.79 11.07
N LYS A 896 -2.26 -2.67 11.46
CA LYS A 896 -2.89 -1.42 11.92
C LYS A 896 -2.72 -1.11 13.40
N ASP A 897 -2.85 -2.08 14.32
CA ASP A 897 -2.90 -1.83 15.77
C ASP A 897 -1.62 -1.10 16.25
N SER A 898 -1.71 0.22 16.44
CA SER A 898 -0.59 1.09 16.83
C SER A 898 0.00 0.75 18.20
N ASN A 899 -0.75 0.05 19.05
CA ASN A 899 -0.29 -0.42 20.36
C ASN A 899 0.27 -1.85 20.31
N LYS A 900 0.09 -2.60 19.20
CA LYS A 900 0.57 -3.99 19.06
C LYS A 900 1.07 -4.37 17.65
N LYS A 901 1.59 -3.44 16.83
CA LYS A 901 2.12 -3.77 15.49
C LYS A 901 3.11 -4.95 15.58
N LYS A 902 2.72 -6.07 15.00
CA LYS A 902 3.53 -7.32 14.99
C LYS A 902 4.28 -7.50 13.67
N ILE A 903 3.81 -6.81 12.63
CA ILE A 903 4.43 -6.69 11.32
C ILE A 903 4.56 -5.19 11.05
N THR A 904 5.72 -4.76 10.57
CA THR A 904 5.92 -3.41 10.04
C THR A 904 5.82 -3.49 8.53
N ILE A 905 5.08 -2.58 7.90
CA ILE A 905 4.96 -2.49 6.44
C ILE A 905 5.19 -1.03 6.04
N SER A 906 5.79 -0.78 4.89
CA SER A 906 6.00 0.56 4.38
C SER A 906 4.67 1.20 3.93
N ASN A 907 4.55 2.52 4.08
CA ASN A 907 3.35 3.24 3.62
C ASN A 907 3.14 3.10 2.10
N THR A 908 4.23 2.95 1.33
CA THR A 908 4.19 2.71 -0.12
C THR A 908 3.59 1.35 -0.43
N MET A 909 4.02 0.30 0.28
CA MET A 909 3.48 -1.06 0.09
C MET A 909 2.04 -1.17 0.59
N LEU A 910 1.71 -0.53 1.72
CA LEU A 910 0.34 -0.48 2.21
C LEU A 910 -0.59 0.15 1.16
N LYS A 911 -0.23 1.30 0.59
CA LYS A 911 -1.00 1.96 -0.47
C LYS A 911 -1.13 1.09 -1.72
N TYR A 912 -0.05 0.44 -2.14
CA TYR A 912 -0.04 -0.48 -3.29
C TYR A 912 -1.00 -1.67 -3.10
N LEU A 913 -0.99 -2.27 -1.91
CA LEU A 913 -1.92 -3.35 -1.54
C LEU A 913 -3.38 -2.86 -1.46
N THR A 914 -3.63 -1.66 -0.92
CA THR A 914 -4.97 -1.06 -0.90
C THR A 914 -5.52 -0.84 -2.32
N GLU A 915 -4.67 -0.36 -3.24
CA GLU A 915 -5.04 -0.11 -4.65
C GLU A 915 -5.41 -1.39 -5.41
N ILE A 916 -4.85 -2.55 -5.04
CA ILE A 916 -5.06 -3.82 -5.74
C ILE A 916 -6.16 -4.67 -5.09
N TYR A 917 -6.20 -4.77 -3.77
CA TYR A 917 -7.06 -5.73 -3.05
C TYR A 917 -8.22 -5.09 -2.26
N GLY A 918 -8.35 -3.75 -2.26
CA GLY A 918 -9.38 -3.06 -1.49
C GLY A 918 -8.98 -2.82 -0.02
N GLU A 919 -9.93 -2.89 0.91
CA GLU A 919 -9.82 -2.35 2.28
C GLU A 919 -8.65 -2.90 3.14
N PHE A 920 -7.48 -2.31 2.93
CA PHE A 920 -6.44 -2.10 3.94
C PHE A 920 -6.57 -0.72 4.62
N ASP A 921 -7.60 0.07 4.28
CA ASP A 921 -8.08 1.31 4.92
C ASP A 921 -9.60 1.13 5.18
N GLU A 922 -10.02 0.54 6.31
CA GLU A 922 -10.61 1.33 7.43
C GLU A 922 -9.85 1.23 8.77
#